data_AF-A0A9Q0E4K7-F1
#
_entry.id   AF-A0A9Q0E4K7-F1
#
_cell.length_a   1.000
_cell.length_b   1.000
_cell.length_c   1.000
_cell.angle_alpha   90.00
_cell.angle_beta   90.00
_cell.angle_gamma   90.00
#
_symmetry.space_group_name_H-M   'P 1'
#
loop_
_entity.id
_entity.type
_entity.pdbx_description
1 polymer ?
#
loop_
_entity_poly.entity_id
_entity_poly.type
_entity_poly.pdbx_seq_one_letter_code
_entity_poly.pdbx_strand_id
1 'polypeptide(L)'
;MATFPDLINLKESNGIFLKNSLQNVQLSKELQIQILSDLQYFVKFILPVMHTLTEGQIHSSIKMLLRLKYDSEYPGCESTIISSMSRVRLIRSIHGNSEMASYYFDEDETLYKIMLPQERFVPKRFWEAISDTSSMRQLLIKLGMKHAVSDNEIIDFAFQIESESKGTCELRDLKKKSSVLLKAAIKKAEKDKTNLTLIQSLADIKFIFPVKIREELCNLYSPVAVGRKTVALRGSLIENTPQHQDLIWTSMPIIALPFLISHEIKKMMEMAGVFTEPPMQSVTTNMKHICQLPCQSDDVKKTRAVVFRHSYAYLQTTAFPGNGLTGLPVVLVEDDTKLVKVEEVSLGLPHELDFRPYLYKIPGKDVMYAEFFKRIGVTEEPTVEQYCNALTAVFHDSCNKLTPNPNQMKTIKRAVEQIFDLVKKKKKESPVTFSEMLYLPSKDGRLYPSNTLYFNDTVFQASRLEGALEKKLSLLEKLSTCYLGNDMFEHHRLVQMLPNNLQPKMLSQCTKESLKSNIHICQHGIDCEFSGWFEKHLSSIAFRHGLICLIREQSEGEITHEDAADMCEQTFGSLKFICCRSLETQLCLDQQPLNDTDAEVDIYVKKGDQGCTFYLKHNDDMALKVMNEINMTLTKEINALLGNKLASNHLPVLGQLLMCDDLQEIRKALAKHGIHDSAEADNSALNPAEPGSVIPDEWIDCLDMNMLNNFEEGEHVGYLSNDNYIYAVIVKQLPGHTGQLSRRFKIQTGNQVFIEVSSLELYQFKREKKPKLKKMTIKSEASCMELLLHEGSEWNGTEEYSDEKPSPSRTLPASLEEAKIEIDKCLAEIWTLSEGEKHTAMKRLYLRWHPDKNPECIEISTEAFKYLMNRIDKLTNGKTTDSSKPQGSQNFRNFYGDWNQEARRHRHGRERFYRRYKSSGYNFWTHHENVPRPNRPEAQRWLRQAHCDLAAAEKDIGNGSTEWCLFKVHQAIEKALIAAEYKINGKRSANCAISLIAARVANFDPQLRKLTQIVNSVQLLGVDAKKTQYPNCHPAPYIPNEQFKETNEWPAVNMASEILGMIEAYVN
;
A
#
# COMPACT_ATOMS: atom_id res chain seq x y z
N MET A 1 -110.18 53.20 36.95
CA MET A 1 -109.57 54.27 37.78
C MET A 1 -109.82 54.22 39.30
N ALA A 2 -110.89 53.60 39.82
CA ALA A 2 -111.20 53.60 41.27
C ALA A 2 -110.09 53.02 42.19
N THR A 3 -109.14 52.27 41.62
CA THR A 3 -108.00 51.67 42.33
C THR A 3 -106.76 52.58 42.39
N PHE A 4 -106.72 53.70 41.66
CA PHE A 4 -105.56 54.62 41.59
C PHE A 4 -106.01 56.09 41.73
N PRO A 5 -106.47 56.51 42.93
CA PRO A 5 -107.05 57.84 43.15
C PRO A 5 -106.05 59.00 43.00
N ASP A 6 -104.76 58.72 43.13
CA ASP A 6 -103.63 59.64 42.98
C ASP A 6 -103.36 60.07 41.52
N LEU A 7 -103.95 59.39 40.55
CA LEU A 7 -103.86 59.71 39.11
C LEU A 7 -105.00 60.60 38.59
N ILE A 8 -106.00 60.91 39.43
CA ILE A 8 -107.20 61.65 39.03
C ILE A 8 -107.01 63.17 39.18
N ASN A 9 -106.14 63.59 40.12
CA ASN A 9 -105.83 65.00 40.43
C ASN A 9 -104.41 65.38 39.98
N LEU A 10 -104.16 65.37 38.68
CA LEU A 10 -102.88 65.80 38.11
C LEU A 10 -102.86 67.34 38.03
N LYS A 11 -101.77 67.98 38.51
CA LYS A 11 -101.66 69.44 38.58
C LYS A 11 -101.75 70.17 37.23
N GLU A 12 -101.55 69.44 36.13
CA GLU A 12 -101.47 69.98 34.76
C GLU A 12 -102.70 69.65 33.89
N SER A 13 -103.69 68.92 34.42
CA SER A 13 -104.93 68.65 33.68
C SER A 13 -105.98 69.73 33.96
N ASN A 14 -106.26 70.62 33.00
CA ASN A 14 -107.35 71.62 33.04
C ASN A 14 -108.77 71.01 32.97
N GLY A 15 -108.96 69.76 33.42
CA GLY A 15 -110.21 69.01 33.32
C GLY A 15 -110.76 68.62 34.69
N ILE A 16 -112.08 68.80 34.88
CA ILE A 16 -112.79 68.31 36.07
C ILE A 16 -113.37 66.92 35.73
N PHE A 17 -112.90 65.88 36.42
CA PHE A 17 -113.37 64.50 36.22
C PHE A 17 -114.44 64.14 37.27
N LEU A 18 -115.63 63.74 36.80
CA LEU A 18 -116.71 63.30 37.68
C LEU A 18 -116.53 61.81 38.04
N LYS A 19 -116.77 61.46 39.31
CA LYS A 19 -116.73 60.06 39.78
C LYS A 19 -117.76 59.23 39.01
N ASN A 20 -117.40 58.02 38.57
CA ASN A 20 -118.32 57.09 37.94
C ASN A 20 -119.37 56.58 38.97
N SER A 21 -120.47 57.32 39.12
CA SER A 21 -121.64 56.98 39.94
C SER A 21 -122.88 56.95 39.05
N LEU A 22 -123.92 56.22 39.46
CA LEU A 22 -125.17 56.11 38.70
C LEU A 22 -125.74 57.50 38.34
N GLN A 23 -125.65 58.44 39.29
CA GLN A 23 -126.08 59.84 39.14
C GLN A 23 -125.26 60.60 38.08
N ASN A 24 -123.93 60.44 38.07
CA ASN A 24 -123.06 61.14 37.11
C ASN A 24 -123.13 60.53 35.70
N VAL A 25 -123.40 59.23 35.58
CA VAL A 25 -123.66 58.57 34.28
C VAL A 25 -124.97 59.08 33.66
N GLN A 26 -126.00 59.33 34.48
CA GLN A 26 -127.25 59.94 34.03
C GLN A 26 -127.06 61.41 33.64
N LEU A 27 -126.32 62.17 34.46
CA LEU A 27 -125.93 63.57 34.18
C LEU A 27 -125.14 63.72 32.88
N SER A 28 -124.24 62.77 32.57
CA SER A 28 -123.47 62.75 31.32
C SER A 28 -124.37 62.64 30.08
N LYS A 29 -125.48 61.91 30.15
CA LYS A 29 -126.46 61.80 29.06
C LYS A 29 -127.26 63.09 28.86
N GLU A 30 -127.58 63.80 29.94
CA GLU A 30 -128.33 65.06 29.89
C GLU A 30 -127.47 66.26 29.45
N LEU A 31 -126.21 66.32 29.89
CA LEU A 31 -125.28 67.43 29.62
C LEU A 31 -124.26 67.14 28.51
N GLN A 32 -124.39 66.01 27.79
CA GLN A 32 -123.46 65.55 26.74
C GLN A 32 -121.98 65.49 27.18
N ILE A 33 -121.72 65.14 28.43
CA ILE A 33 -120.34 65.03 28.95
C ILE A 33 -119.73 63.72 28.45
N GLN A 34 -118.57 63.79 27.78
CA GLN A 34 -117.89 62.61 27.23
C GLN A 34 -117.51 61.61 28.33
N ILE A 35 -117.95 60.35 28.19
CA ILE A 35 -117.48 59.24 29.02
C ILE A 35 -116.18 58.71 28.41
N LEU A 36 -115.09 58.74 29.16
CA LEU A 36 -113.79 58.21 28.74
C LEU A 36 -113.61 56.80 29.28
N SER A 37 -113.09 55.89 28.46
CA SER A 37 -112.56 54.62 28.97
C SER A 37 -111.28 54.87 29.77
N ASP A 38 -110.93 53.94 30.68
CA ASP A 38 -109.68 54.03 31.43
C ASP A 38 -108.46 54.11 30.49
N LEU A 39 -108.51 53.47 29.30
CA LEU A 39 -107.48 53.55 28.26
C LEU A 39 -107.43 54.93 27.58
N GLN A 40 -108.59 55.47 27.17
CA GLN A 40 -108.67 56.80 26.55
C GLN A 40 -108.20 57.90 27.51
N TYR A 41 -108.52 57.77 28.81
CA TYR A 41 -108.00 58.66 29.83
C TYR A 41 -106.49 58.56 29.97
N PHE A 42 -105.95 57.33 30.02
CA PHE A 42 -104.51 57.11 30.13
C PHE A 42 -103.76 57.77 28.97
N VAL A 43 -104.20 57.57 27.73
CA VAL A 43 -103.54 58.10 26.53
C VAL A 43 -103.67 59.62 26.41
N LYS A 44 -104.84 60.20 26.72
CA LYS A 44 -105.08 61.65 26.54
C LYS A 44 -104.56 62.51 27.69
N PHE A 45 -104.59 62.02 28.93
CA PHE A 45 -104.36 62.85 30.11
C PHE A 45 -103.20 62.41 30.98
N ILE A 46 -102.92 61.10 31.10
CA ILE A 46 -101.78 60.63 31.91
C ILE A 46 -100.50 60.65 31.07
N LEU A 47 -100.52 60.02 29.89
CA LEU A 47 -99.35 59.80 29.03
C LEU A 47 -98.56 61.09 28.70
N PRO A 48 -99.18 62.23 28.34
CA PRO A 48 -98.44 63.46 27.99
C PRO A 48 -97.66 64.06 29.17
N VAL A 49 -98.20 63.94 30.39
CA VAL A 49 -97.64 64.54 31.62
C VAL A 49 -96.82 63.53 32.43
N MET A 50 -96.63 62.30 31.95
CA MET A 50 -95.87 61.24 32.63
C MET A 50 -94.48 61.68 33.12
N HIS A 51 -93.85 62.64 32.45
CA HIS A 51 -92.52 63.16 32.80
C HIS A 51 -92.52 64.14 33.99
N THR A 52 -93.68 64.72 34.35
CA THR A 52 -93.85 65.66 35.48
C THR A 52 -94.40 64.97 36.74
N LEU A 53 -94.77 63.69 36.65
CA LEU A 53 -95.37 62.91 37.74
C LEU A 53 -94.36 62.56 38.85
N THR A 54 -94.87 62.46 40.08
CA THR A 54 -94.11 61.93 41.21
C THR A 54 -93.89 60.41 41.08
N GLU A 55 -92.89 59.86 41.76
CA GLU A 55 -92.56 58.42 41.70
C GLU A 55 -93.75 57.51 42.06
N GLY A 56 -94.55 57.88 43.07
CA GLY A 56 -95.77 57.15 43.43
C GLY A 56 -96.80 57.16 42.30
N GLN A 57 -97.01 58.32 41.65
CA GLN A 57 -97.91 58.45 40.50
C GLN A 57 -97.38 57.69 39.28
N ILE A 58 -96.06 57.66 39.03
CA ILE A 58 -95.47 56.85 37.97
C ILE A 58 -95.75 55.36 38.21
N HIS A 59 -95.57 54.86 39.44
CA HIS A 59 -95.89 53.47 39.78
C HIS A 59 -97.38 53.16 39.59
N SER A 60 -98.28 54.04 40.03
CA SER A 60 -99.73 53.91 39.82
C SER A 60 -100.08 53.90 38.33
N SER A 61 -99.48 54.78 37.52
CA SER A 61 -99.67 54.85 36.08
C SER A 61 -99.20 53.56 35.40
N ILE A 62 -98.06 53.02 35.80
CA ILE A 62 -97.55 51.74 35.29
C ILE A 62 -98.51 50.59 35.66
N LYS A 63 -98.98 50.51 36.91
CA LYS A 63 -99.96 49.49 37.34
C LYS A 63 -101.28 49.60 36.58
N MET A 64 -101.74 50.82 36.33
CA MET A 64 -102.92 51.07 35.50
C MET A 64 -102.67 50.58 34.07
N LEU A 65 -101.54 50.92 33.46
CA LEU A 65 -101.16 50.47 32.13
C LEU A 65 -101.08 48.94 32.01
N LEU A 66 -100.49 48.26 33.00
CA LEU A 66 -100.41 46.80 33.03
C LEU A 66 -101.80 46.14 33.07
N ARG A 67 -102.80 46.75 33.70
CA ARG A 67 -104.20 46.29 33.65
C ARG A 67 -104.86 46.60 32.31
N LEU A 68 -104.57 47.76 31.73
CA LEU A 68 -105.12 48.21 30.44
C LEU A 68 -104.61 47.42 29.24
N LYS A 69 -103.50 46.68 29.38
CA LYS A 69 -102.99 45.76 28.34
C LYS A 69 -104.02 44.70 27.90
N TYR A 70 -104.99 44.37 28.75
CA TYR A 70 -106.05 43.39 28.45
C TYR A 70 -107.30 44.02 27.83
N ASP A 71 -107.32 45.33 27.63
CA ASP A 71 -108.40 46.04 26.94
C ASP A 71 -108.35 45.73 25.44
N SER A 72 -109.51 45.45 24.82
CA SER A 72 -109.62 45.14 23.40
C SER A 72 -109.15 46.29 22.48
N GLU A 73 -109.19 47.55 22.96
CA GLU A 73 -108.76 48.73 22.21
C GLU A 73 -107.26 49.03 22.35
N TYR A 74 -106.56 48.37 23.29
CA TYR A 74 -105.14 48.61 23.59
C TYR A 74 -104.19 48.48 22.38
N PRO A 75 -104.31 47.46 21.50
CA PRO A 75 -103.42 47.30 20.35
C PRO A 75 -103.42 48.51 19.39
N GLY A 76 -104.54 49.23 19.29
CA GLY A 76 -104.66 50.41 18.43
C GLY A 76 -103.87 51.63 18.92
N CYS A 77 -103.49 51.67 20.20
CA CYS A 77 -102.77 52.78 20.82
C CYS A 77 -101.39 52.37 21.38
N GLU A 78 -101.03 51.07 21.31
CA GLU A 78 -99.81 50.52 21.91
C GLU A 78 -98.54 51.21 21.38
N SER A 79 -98.41 51.41 20.07
CA SER A 79 -97.22 52.03 19.46
C SER A 79 -97.01 53.47 19.95
N THR A 80 -98.08 54.24 20.07
CA THR A 80 -98.07 55.61 20.60
C THR A 80 -97.67 55.63 22.09
N ILE A 81 -98.22 54.71 22.88
CA ILE A 81 -97.89 54.56 24.30
C ILE A 81 -96.40 54.21 24.47
N ILE A 82 -95.90 53.20 23.75
CA ILE A 82 -94.49 52.77 23.83
C ILE A 82 -93.54 53.87 23.34
N SER A 83 -93.84 54.53 22.22
CA SER A 83 -93.01 55.63 21.70
C SER A 83 -92.93 56.82 22.66
N SER A 84 -94.02 57.16 23.34
CA SER A 84 -94.02 58.24 24.33
C SER A 84 -93.30 57.81 25.62
N MET A 85 -93.64 56.63 26.16
CA MET A 85 -93.07 56.13 27.42
C MET A 85 -91.58 55.77 27.34
N SER A 86 -91.07 55.35 26.18
CA SER A 86 -89.64 55.02 26.01
C SER A 86 -88.71 56.20 26.29
N ARG A 87 -89.22 57.44 26.18
CA ARG A 87 -88.48 58.68 26.47
C ARG A 87 -88.67 59.17 27.91
N VAL A 88 -89.51 58.49 28.70
CA VAL A 88 -89.82 58.87 30.08
C VAL A 88 -88.80 58.23 31.04
N ARG A 89 -88.38 59.00 32.03
CA ARG A 89 -87.50 58.54 33.12
C ARG A 89 -88.30 57.82 34.20
N LEU A 90 -88.63 56.56 33.93
CA LEU A 90 -89.59 55.76 34.70
C LEU A 90 -89.04 55.18 36.01
N ILE A 91 -87.72 54.96 36.10
CA ILE A 91 -87.12 54.16 37.18
C ILE A 91 -86.09 55.00 37.90
N ARG A 92 -86.23 55.19 39.21
CA ARG A 92 -85.16 55.77 40.03
C ARG A 92 -84.03 54.76 40.24
N SER A 93 -82.83 55.13 39.82
CA SER A 93 -81.59 54.40 40.03
C SER A 93 -81.21 54.31 41.51
N ILE A 94 -80.28 53.43 41.86
CA ILE A 94 -79.83 53.25 43.25
C ILE A 94 -79.25 54.53 43.86
N HIS A 95 -78.77 55.46 43.04
CA HIS A 95 -78.25 56.77 43.46
C HIS A 95 -79.33 57.87 43.51
N GLY A 96 -80.59 57.54 43.21
CA GLY A 96 -81.73 58.46 43.30
C GLY A 96 -82.10 59.18 41.99
N ASN A 97 -81.31 59.02 40.92
CA ASN A 97 -81.59 59.65 39.62
C ASN A 97 -82.68 58.91 38.87
N SER A 98 -83.65 59.62 38.28
CA SER A 98 -84.65 59.01 37.40
C SER A 98 -84.04 58.73 36.02
N GLU A 99 -84.09 57.48 35.58
CA GLU A 99 -83.51 56.99 34.32
C GLU A 99 -84.57 56.39 33.40
N MET A 100 -84.28 56.39 32.09
CA MET A 100 -85.12 55.74 31.07
C MET A 100 -84.96 54.21 31.11
N ALA A 101 -85.93 53.47 30.57
CA ALA A 101 -85.84 52.01 30.47
C ALA A 101 -84.58 51.55 29.70
N SER A 102 -84.16 52.31 28.68
CA SER A 102 -82.98 52.04 27.85
C SER A 102 -81.63 52.18 28.56
N TYR A 103 -81.60 52.78 29.76
CA TYR A 103 -80.41 52.82 30.61
C TYR A 103 -80.09 51.43 31.19
N TYR A 104 -81.13 50.60 31.41
CA TYR A 104 -81.03 49.36 32.15
C TYR A 104 -80.86 48.13 31.24
N PHE A 105 -80.28 47.10 31.84
CA PHE A 105 -80.08 45.79 31.24
C PHE A 105 -80.93 44.76 31.98
N ASP A 106 -81.28 43.73 31.25
CA ASP A 106 -82.04 42.60 31.76
C ASP A 106 -81.15 41.72 32.64
N GLU A 107 -81.51 41.58 33.92
CA GLU A 107 -80.74 40.80 34.90
C GLU A 107 -80.83 39.28 34.63
N ASP A 108 -81.82 38.82 33.87
CA ASP A 108 -81.96 37.41 33.52
C ASP A 108 -80.98 36.98 32.41
N GLU A 109 -80.41 37.93 31.66
CA GLU A 109 -79.35 37.62 30.71
C GLU A 109 -78.01 37.47 31.45
N THR A 110 -77.58 36.21 31.54
CA THR A 110 -76.42 35.79 32.33
C THR A 110 -75.13 36.57 32.02
N LEU A 111 -74.92 36.95 30.76
CA LEU A 111 -73.72 37.70 30.37
C LEU A 111 -73.76 39.12 30.92
N TYR A 112 -74.88 39.83 30.80
CA TYR A 112 -75.01 41.18 31.34
C TYR A 112 -74.81 41.17 32.85
N LYS A 113 -75.49 40.26 33.57
CA LYS A 113 -75.38 40.11 35.03
C LYS A 113 -73.94 39.95 35.54
N ILE A 114 -73.06 39.36 34.72
CA ILE A 114 -71.66 39.09 35.08
C ILE A 114 -70.71 40.20 34.62
N MET A 115 -71.00 40.86 33.49
CA MET A 115 -70.11 41.86 32.90
C MET A 115 -70.36 43.29 33.40
N LEU A 116 -71.60 43.60 33.79
CA LEU A 116 -72.02 44.94 34.16
C LEU A 116 -72.16 45.10 35.68
N PRO A 117 -71.94 46.31 36.21
CA PRO A 117 -72.07 46.57 37.63
C PRO A 117 -73.56 46.74 38.02
N GLN A 118 -73.87 46.62 39.32
CA GLN A 118 -75.25 46.48 39.81
C GLN A 118 -76.15 47.70 39.47
N GLU A 119 -75.56 48.88 39.28
CA GLU A 119 -76.22 50.14 38.93
C GLU A 119 -76.94 50.07 37.59
N ARG A 120 -76.51 49.16 36.70
CA ARG A 120 -77.06 49.00 35.34
C ARG A 120 -78.29 48.10 35.29
N PHE A 121 -78.72 47.53 36.43
CA PHE A 121 -79.93 46.72 36.54
C PHE A 121 -81.04 47.46 37.26
N VAL A 122 -82.28 47.08 36.96
CA VAL A 122 -83.47 47.68 37.58
C VAL A 122 -83.46 47.39 39.10
N PRO A 123 -83.51 48.41 39.98
CA PRO A 123 -83.42 48.21 41.42
C PRO A 123 -84.55 47.36 42.01
N LYS A 124 -84.24 46.51 43.00
CA LYS A 124 -85.20 45.62 43.68
C LYS A 124 -86.48 46.32 44.17
N ARG A 125 -86.33 47.52 44.74
CA ARG A 125 -87.45 48.37 45.20
C ARG A 125 -88.48 48.66 44.12
N PHE A 126 -88.05 48.77 42.86
CA PHE A 126 -88.95 49.04 41.74
C PHE A 126 -89.81 47.81 41.44
N TRP A 127 -89.20 46.61 41.45
CA TRP A 127 -89.92 45.36 41.26
C TRP A 127 -90.93 45.09 42.38
N GLU A 128 -90.55 45.34 43.64
CA GLU A 128 -91.44 45.23 44.80
C GLU A 128 -92.63 46.18 44.70
N ALA A 129 -92.42 47.39 44.17
CA ALA A 129 -93.47 48.40 44.05
C ALA A 129 -94.55 48.04 43.02
N ILE A 130 -94.23 47.34 41.93
CA ILE A 130 -95.16 47.04 40.82
C ILE A 130 -95.96 45.74 41.01
N SER A 131 -95.43 44.77 41.77
CA SER A 131 -96.04 43.47 42.09
C SER A 131 -96.19 42.47 40.92
N ASP A 132 -96.59 42.91 39.72
CA ASP A 132 -96.61 42.08 38.49
C ASP A 132 -95.29 42.21 37.71
N THR A 133 -94.29 41.42 38.12
CA THR A 133 -92.91 41.51 37.61
C THR A 133 -92.77 41.01 36.17
N SER A 134 -93.49 39.95 35.78
CA SER A 134 -93.43 39.38 34.42
C SER A 134 -93.96 40.33 33.36
N SER A 135 -95.15 40.91 33.56
CA SER A 135 -95.77 41.81 32.59
C SER A 135 -95.03 43.14 32.52
N MET A 136 -94.44 43.56 33.64
CA MET A 136 -93.60 44.75 33.71
C MET A 136 -92.27 44.56 32.98
N ARG A 137 -91.62 43.41 33.15
CA ARG A 137 -90.37 43.10 32.45
C ARG A 137 -90.55 43.15 30.93
N GLN A 138 -91.62 42.53 30.40
CA GLN A 138 -91.95 42.64 28.97
C GLN A 138 -92.22 44.07 28.52
N LEU A 139 -92.86 44.89 29.38
CA LEU A 139 -93.05 46.31 29.09
C LEU A 139 -91.71 47.05 29.00
N LEU A 140 -90.81 46.84 29.96
CA LEU A 140 -89.49 47.48 29.96
C LEU A 140 -88.66 47.10 28.72
N ILE A 141 -88.74 45.84 28.29
CA ILE A 141 -88.13 45.38 27.02
C ILE A 141 -88.67 46.21 25.85
N LYS A 142 -90.00 46.33 25.72
CA LYS A 142 -90.62 47.15 24.65
C LYS A 142 -90.25 48.64 24.75
N LEU A 143 -90.00 49.15 25.95
CA LEU A 143 -89.58 50.53 26.20
C LEU A 143 -88.07 50.77 25.97
N GLY A 144 -87.31 49.74 25.61
CA GLY A 144 -85.91 49.85 25.22
C GLY A 144 -84.90 49.27 26.21
N MET A 145 -85.33 48.58 27.27
CA MET A 145 -84.42 47.85 28.16
C MET A 145 -83.65 46.78 27.38
N LYS A 146 -82.31 46.78 27.52
CA LYS A 146 -81.45 45.87 26.78
C LYS A 146 -81.59 44.44 27.29
N HIS A 147 -82.08 43.53 26.46
CA HIS A 147 -82.43 42.15 26.85
C HIS A 147 -81.78 41.06 25.99
N ALA A 148 -81.10 41.44 24.91
CA ALA A 148 -80.41 40.51 24.03
C ALA A 148 -79.03 41.09 23.70
N VAL A 149 -77.98 40.30 23.96
CA VAL A 149 -76.60 40.73 23.74
C VAL A 149 -76.30 40.82 22.25
N SER A 150 -75.86 41.99 21.78
CA SER A 150 -75.39 42.20 20.39
C SER A 150 -73.96 41.68 20.17
N ASP A 151 -73.52 41.54 18.91
CA ASP A 151 -72.16 41.07 18.59
C ASP A 151 -71.09 42.08 19.02
N ASN A 152 -71.35 43.37 18.78
CA ASN A 152 -70.46 44.45 19.21
C ASN A 152 -70.32 44.48 20.74
N GLU A 153 -71.40 44.23 21.49
CA GLU A 153 -71.31 44.14 22.96
C GLU A 153 -70.45 42.95 23.42
N ILE A 154 -70.49 41.80 22.72
CA ILE A 154 -69.60 40.67 23.02
C ILE A 154 -68.14 41.06 22.79
N ILE A 155 -67.86 41.78 21.69
CA ILE A 155 -66.52 42.27 21.36
C ILE A 155 -66.04 43.31 22.40
N ASP A 156 -66.88 44.26 22.77
CA ASP A 156 -66.59 45.28 23.78
C ASP A 156 -66.31 44.64 25.15
N PHE A 157 -67.09 43.63 25.52
CA PHE A 157 -66.85 42.83 26.73
C PHE A 157 -65.53 42.05 26.67
N ALA A 158 -65.10 41.58 25.50
CA ALA A 158 -63.80 40.94 25.34
C ALA A 158 -62.65 41.93 25.57
N PHE A 159 -62.73 43.14 24.99
CA PHE A 159 -61.77 44.22 25.25
C PHE A 159 -61.79 44.69 26.71
N GLN A 160 -62.97 44.72 27.34
CA GLN A 160 -63.10 45.01 28.76
C GLN A 160 -62.31 44.00 29.58
N ILE A 161 -62.45 42.70 29.33
CA ILE A 161 -61.69 41.66 30.05
C ILE A 161 -60.19 41.77 29.79
N GLU A 162 -59.77 42.03 28.54
CA GLU A 162 -58.36 42.25 28.21
C GLU A 162 -57.77 43.43 29.00
N SER A 163 -58.52 44.53 29.12
CA SER A 163 -58.14 45.70 29.90
C SER A 163 -58.12 45.41 31.41
N GLU A 164 -59.18 44.79 31.95
CA GLU A 164 -59.29 44.43 33.37
C GLU A 164 -58.22 43.41 33.81
N SER A 165 -57.75 42.55 32.90
CA SER A 165 -56.66 41.59 33.16
C SER A 165 -55.33 42.26 33.54
N LYS A 166 -55.14 43.51 33.11
CA LYS A 166 -53.97 44.35 33.43
C LYS A 166 -54.14 45.10 34.76
N GLY A 167 -55.35 45.12 35.32
CA GLY A 167 -55.71 45.84 36.53
C GLY A 167 -55.68 44.98 37.80
N THR A 168 -56.34 45.47 38.85
CA THR A 168 -56.35 44.87 40.20
C THR A 168 -57.51 43.90 40.45
N CYS A 169 -58.47 43.77 39.52
CA CYS A 169 -59.66 42.91 39.65
C CYS A 169 -59.34 41.47 40.13
N GLU A 170 -60.24 40.87 40.91
CA GLU A 170 -60.02 39.52 41.42
C GLU A 170 -59.94 38.49 40.29
N LEU A 171 -58.91 37.64 40.33
CA LEU A 171 -58.65 36.64 39.29
C LEU A 171 -59.80 35.63 39.13
N ARG A 172 -60.49 35.30 40.23
CA ARG A 172 -61.64 34.39 40.21
C ARG A 172 -62.78 34.97 39.38
N ASP A 173 -63.05 36.25 39.55
CA ASP A 173 -64.11 36.96 38.83
C ASP A 173 -63.75 37.14 37.35
N LEU A 174 -62.51 37.49 37.04
CA LEU A 174 -62.03 37.58 35.66
C LEU A 174 -62.13 36.25 34.91
N LYS A 175 -61.74 35.13 35.54
CA LYS A 175 -61.88 33.79 34.96
C LYS A 175 -63.35 33.45 34.69
N LYS A 176 -64.25 33.81 35.60
CA LYS A 176 -65.69 33.62 35.44
C LYS A 176 -66.24 34.47 34.29
N LYS A 177 -65.90 35.76 34.22
CA LYS A 177 -66.26 36.68 33.12
C LYS A 177 -65.82 36.13 31.77
N SER A 178 -64.54 35.74 31.65
CA SER A 178 -63.94 35.17 30.45
C SER A 178 -64.65 33.90 29.97
N SER A 179 -64.88 32.95 30.88
CA SER A 179 -65.55 31.68 30.56
C SER A 179 -67.00 31.90 30.10
N VAL A 180 -67.74 32.79 30.75
CA VAL A 180 -69.14 33.08 30.41
C VAL A 180 -69.22 33.82 29.07
N LEU A 181 -68.32 34.77 28.81
CA LEU A 181 -68.24 35.48 27.54
C LEU A 181 -67.95 34.52 26.38
N LEU A 182 -66.94 33.64 26.54
CA LEU A 182 -66.62 32.64 25.53
C LEU A 182 -67.81 31.69 25.28
N LYS A 183 -68.49 31.26 26.36
CA LYS A 183 -69.70 30.43 26.26
C LYS A 183 -70.84 31.15 25.52
N ALA A 184 -71.04 32.44 25.76
CA ALA A 184 -72.05 33.25 25.09
C ALA A 184 -71.72 33.42 23.60
N ALA A 185 -70.46 33.72 23.27
CA ALA A 185 -69.98 33.87 21.89
C ALA A 185 -70.18 32.57 21.08
N ILE A 186 -69.78 31.42 21.65
CA ILE A 186 -69.96 30.11 20.99
C ILE A 186 -71.44 29.79 20.78
N LYS A 187 -72.28 29.92 21.81
CA LYS A 187 -73.73 29.65 21.70
C LYS A 187 -74.42 30.55 20.68
N LYS A 188 -73.93 31.80 20.53
CA LYS A 188 -74.47 32.74 19.55
C LYS A 188 -74.08 32.34 18.13
N ALA A 189 -72.81 31.98 17.92
CA ALA A 189 -72.33 31.43 16.66
C ALA A 189 -73.02 30.11 16.27
N GLU A 190 -73.41 29.27 17.23
CA GLU A 190 -74.17 28.04 16.96
C GLU A 190 -75.60 28.31 16.47
N LYS A 191 -76.25 29.35 17.01
CA LYS A 191 -77.63 29.71 16.65
C LYS A 191 -77.73 30.41 15.29
N ASP A 192 -76.74 31.25 14.97
CA ASP A 192 -76.70 32.01 13.72
C ASP A 192 -75.55 31.54 12.82
N LYS A 193 -75.84 30.49 12.03
CA LYS A 193 -74.88 29.85 11.13
C LYS A 193 -74.32 30.77 10.03
N THR A 194 -74.89 31.96 9.83
CA THR A 194 -74.39 32.95 8.86
C THR A 194 -73.36 33.92 9.44
N ASN A 195 -73.20 33.92 10.77
CA ASN A 195 -72.35 34.87 11.49
C ASN A 195 -70.94 34.32 11.74
N LEU A 196 -70.22 34.05 10.63
CA LEU A 196 -68.81 33.61 10.65
C LEU A 196 -67.86 34.69 11.20
N THR A 197 -68.31 35.94 11.28
CA THR A 197 -67.49 37.10 11.63
C THR A 197 -67.26 37.23 13.13
N LEU A 198 -68.18 36.80 14.01
CA LEU A 198 -68.03 37.04 15.46
C LEU A 198 -66.78 36.35 16.05
N ILE A 199 -66.58 35.06 15.79
CA ILE A 199 -65.41 34.32 16.30
C ILE A 199 -64.10 34.85 15.68
N GLN A 200 -64.14 35.26 14.41
CA GLN A 200 -62.99 35.88 13.74
C GLN A 200 -62.65 37.25 14.33
N SER A 201 -63.64 38.08 14.65
CA SER A 201 -63.44 39.38 15.31
C SER A 201 -62.90 39.24 16.73
N LEU A 202 -63.24 38.16 17.43
CA LEU A 202 -62.70 37.82 18.74
C LEU A 202 -61.30 37.16 18.68
N ALA A 203 -60.84 36.78 17.49
CA ALA A 203 -59.70 35.89 17.33
C ALA A 203 -58.41 36.45 17.95
N ASP A 204 -58.20 37.76 17.81
CA ASP A 204 -56.96 38.45 18.19
C ASP A 204 -57.02 39.14 19.57
N ILE A 205 -58.19 39.16 20.21
CA ILE A 205 -58.39 39.82 21.51
C ILE A 205 -57.92 38.90 22.65
N LYS A 206 -57.08 39.38 23.57
CA LYS A 206 -56.57 38.56 24.68
C LYS A 206 -57.53 38.60 25.87
N PHE A 207 -58.60 37.81 25.80
CA PHE A 207 -59.59 37.73 26.87
C PHE A 207 -59.73 36.34 27.51
N ILE A 208 -59.02 35.32 27.00
CA ILE A 208 -59.15 33.93 27.46
C ILE A 208 -58.09 33.61 28.51
N PHE A 209 -58.46 32.89 29.56
CA PHE A 209 -57.48 32.33 30.49
C PHE A 209 -57.03 30.94 30.03
N PRO A 210 -55.70 30.70 29.95
CA PRO A 210 -55.18 29.38 29.59
C PRO A 210 -55.48 28.35 30.69
N VAL A 211 -55.40 27.08 30.32
CA VAL A 211 -55.52 25.94 31.22
C VAL A 211 -54.39 25.96 32.26
N LYS A 212 -54.68 25.48 33.48
CA LYS A 212 -53.64 25.28 34.50
C LYS A 212 -52.70 24.16 34.06
N ILE A 213 -51.46 24.52 33.75
CA ILE A 213 -50.39 23.56 33.44
C ILE A 213 -49.98 22.79 34.69
N ARG A 214 -49.69 21.49 34.54
CA ARG A 214 -49.23 20.61 35.62
C ARG A 214 -47.99 21.16 36.33
N GLU A 215 -47.96 21.04 37.65
CA GLU A 215 -46.90 21.60 38.50
C GLU A 215 -45.52 21.03 38.17
N GLU A 216 -45.43 19.74 37.82
CA GLU A 216 -44.20 19.08 37.36
C GLU A 216 -43.60 19.76 36.12
N LEU A 217 -44.42 20.19 35.16
CA LEU A 217 -43.99 20.88 33.94
C LEU A 217 -43.59 22.33 34.23
N CYS A 218 -44.33 23.00 35.12
CA CYS A 218 -43.99 24.35 35.58
C CYS A 218 -42.65 24.38 36.33
N ASN A 219 -42.34 23.33 37.09
CA ASN A 219 -41.05 23.17 37.77
C ASN A 219 -39.89 22.96 36.79
N LEU A 220 -40.17 22.42 35.60
CA LEU A 220 -39.19 22.26 34.53
C LEU A 220 -38.99 23.58 33.76
N TYR A 221 -40.07 24.21 33.29
CA TYR A 221 -40.02 25.48 32.57
C TYR A 221 -41.33 26.26 32.67
N SER A 222 -41.25 27.59 32.73
CA SER A 222 -42.42 28.46 32.82
C SER A 222 -43.30 28.37 31.56
N PRO A 223 -44.64 28.18 31.67
CA PRO A 223 -45.51 28.18 30.51
C PRO A 223 -45.62 29.56 29.85
N VAL A 224 -46.11 29.59 28.60
CA VAL A 224 -46.25 30.84 27.79
C VAL A 224 -47.06 31.94 28.48
N ALA A 225 -48.05 31.54 29.26
CA ALA A 225 -48.91 32.44 30.01
C ALA A 225 -49.10 31.94 31.44
N VAL A 226 -48.73 32.79 32.40
CA VAL A 226 -48.77 32.52 33.85
C VAL A 226 -49.63 33.58 34.54
N GLY A 227 -50.33 33.18 35.58
CA GLY A 227 -51.01 34.09 36.51
C GLY A 227 -52.24 34.78 35.89
N ARG A 228 -52.20 36.11 35.80
CA ARG A 228 -53.31 36.95 35.30
C ARG A 228 -53.30 37.16 33.78
N LYS A 229 -52.29 36.64 33.07
CA LYS A 229 -52.10 36.88 31.64
C LYS A 229 -53.16 36.14 30.82
N THR A 230 -53.97 36.90 30.10
CA THR A 230 -54.93 36.37 29.12
C THR A 230 -54.27 36.12 27.76
N VAL A 231 -54.88 35.24 26.99
CA VAL A 231 -54.45 34.82 25.65
C VAL A 231 -55.57 35.01 24.64
N ALA A 232 -55.20 35.10 23.37
CA ALA A 232 -56.13 35.20 22.26
C ALA A 232 -56.55 33.80 21.77
N LEU A 233 -57.64 33.72 21.01
CA LEU A 233 -58.02 32.47 20.35
C LEU A 233 -56.97 32.08 19.30
N ARG A 234 -56.57 33.04 18.47
CA ARG A 234 -55.56 32.82 17.44
C ARG A 234 -54.24 32.41 18.08
N GLY A 235 -53.69 31.30 17.60
CA GLY A 235 -52.44 30.74 18.11
C GLY A 235 -52.57 29.99 19.44
N SER A 236 -53.79 29.67 19.88
CA SER A 236 -54.04 28.78 21.04
C SER A 236 -54.42 27.37 20.59
N LEU A 237 -54.09 26.37 21.41
CA LEU A 237 -54.50 24.97 21.23
C LEU A 237 -55.71 24.67 22.12
N ILE A 238 -56.76 24.04 21.56
CA ILE A 238 -57.86 23.47 22.35
C ILE A 238 -57.36 22.20 23.07
N GLU A 239 -57.52 22.16 24.38
CA GLU A 239 -57.17 20.98 25.17
C GLU A 239 -58.11 19.80 24.87
N ASN A 240 -57.64 18.85 24.06
CA ASN A 240 -58.33 17.56 23.84
C ASN A 240 -57.81 16.47 24.79
N THR A 241 -56.50 16.46 25.06
CA THR A 241 -55.84 15.49 25.93
C THR A 241 -54.85 16.18 26.88
N PRO A 242 -54.67 15.67 28.12
CA PRO A 242 -53.66 16.21 29.03
C PRO A 242 -52.22 16.11 28.51
N GLN A 243 -51.96 15.17 27.59
CA GLN A 243 -50.65 14.95 26.97
C GLN A 243 -50.21 16.12 26.08
N HIS A 244 -51.15 16.91 25.56
CA HIS A 244 -50.83 18.12 24.81
C HIS A 244 -50.01 19.12 25.64
N GLN A 245 -50.18 19.11 26.97
CA GLN A 245 -49.34 19.92 27.85
C GLN A 245 -47.86 19.55 27.74
N ASP A 246 -47.51 18.26 27.60
CA ASP A 246 -46.11 17.83 27.44
C ASP A 246 -45.49 18.26 26.11
N LEU A 247 -46.32 18.53 25.10
CA LEU A 247 -45.84 18.80 23.76
C LEU A 247 -45.55 20.29 23.53
N ILE A 248 -46.30 21.20 24.15
CA ILE A 248 -46.27 22.62 23.73
C ILE A 248 -46.34 23.67 24.84
N TRP A 249 -46.40 23.33 26.14
CA TRP A 249 -46.69 24.32 27.20
C TRP A 249 -45.74 25.53 27.25
N THR A 250 -44.49 25.38 26.79
CA THR A 250 -43.50 26.46 26.75
C THR A 250 -43.56 27.30 25.47
N SER A 251 -44.26 26.82 24.44
CA SER A 251 -44.25 27.39 23.07
C SER A 251 -45.59 27.96 22.64
N MET A 252 -46.69 27.43 23.18
CA MET A 252 -48.05 27.79 22.75
C MET A 252 -49.05 27.69 23.90
N PRO A 253 -49.99 28.65 24.03
CA PRO A 253 -51.02 28.60 25.06
C PRO A 253 -52.07 27.51 24.78
N ILE A 254 -52.52 26.85 25.86
CA ILE A 254 -53.56 25.83 25.83
C ILE A 254 -54.82 26.41 26.47
N ILE A 255 -55.96 26.28 25.79
CA ILE A 255 -57.26 26.80 26.23
C ILE A 255 -58.27 25.66 26.37
N ALA A 256 -59.18 25.79 27.34
CA ALA A 256 -60.29 24.86 27.52
C ALA A 256 -61.59 25.51 27.04
N LEU A 257 -62.39 24.73 26.33
CA LEU A 257 -63.73 25.15 25.93
C LEU A 257 -64.74 24.86 27.06
N PRO A 258 -65.74 25.73 27.26
CA PRO A 258 -66.70 25.59 28.37
C PRO A 258 -67.68 24.42 28.19
N PHE A 259 -67.78 23.83 26.99
CA PHE A 259 -68.61 22.67 26.66
C PHE A 259 -68.15 22.05 25.32
N LEU A 260 -68.64 20.84 25.02
CA LEU A 260 -68.41 20.17 23.74
C LEU A 260 -69.07 20.97 22.61
N ILE A 261 -68.27 21.37 21.62
CA ILE A 261 -68.71 22.17 20.48
C ILE A 261 -69.07 21.30 19.27
N SER A 262 -69.97 21.78 18.42
CA SER A 262 -70.30 21.10 17.16
C SER A 262 -69.12 21.09 16.17
N HIS A 263 -69.17 20.19 15.18
CA HIS A 263 -68.14 20.12 14.14
C HIS A 263 -68.06 21.41 13.30
N GLU A 264 -69.18 22.10 13.08
CA GLU A 264 -69.16 23.40 12.39
C GLU A 264 -68.40 24.47 13.19
N ILE A 265 -68.63 24.55 14.51
CA ILE A 265 -67.90 25.49 15.37
C ILE A 265 -66.41 25.15 15.43
N LYS A 266 -66.06 23.87 15.44
CA LYS A 266 -64.65 23.43 15.39
C LYS A 266 -63.95 23.98 14.15
N LYS A 267 -64.60 23.88 12.97
CA LYS A 267 -64.09 24.47 11.72
C LYS A 267 -63.98 26.00 11.80
N MET A 268 -64.93 26.68 12.43
CA MET A 268 -64.87 28.13 12.62
C MET A 268 -63.68 28.55 13.50
N MET A 269 -63.42 27.82 14.57
CA MET A 269 -62.26 28.03 15.44
C MET A 269 -60.95 27.82 14.67
N GLU A 270 -60.87 26.77 13.85
CA GLU A 270 -59.72 26.51 12.98
C GLU A 270 -59.49 27.66 11.97
N MET A 271 -60.56 28.18 11.34
CA MET A 271 -60.47 29.36 10.47
C MET A 271 -60.05 30.65 11.21
N ALA A 272 -60.36 30.76 12.50
CA ALA A 272 -59.89 31.84 13.37
C ALA A 272 -58.43 31.66 13.83
N GLY A 273 -57.77 30.57 13.44
CA GLY A 273 -56.38 30.27 13.79
C GLY A 273 -56.20 29.58 15.15
N VAL A 274 -57.25 28.93 15.66
CA VAL A 274 -57.17 28.04 16.83
C VAL A 274 -56.79 26.64 16.35
N PHE A 275 -55.91 25.96 17.07
CA PHE A 275 -55.46 24.62 16.72
C PHE A 275 -56.20 23.56 17.53
N THR A 276 -56.40 22.39 16.92
CA THR A 276 -57.02 21.23 17.54
C THR A 276 -55.99 20.14 17.85
N GLU A 277 -54.93 20.05 17.06
CA GLU A 277 -53.75 19.22 17.30
C GLU A 277 -52.48 20.09 17.42
N PRO A 278 -51.49 19.71 18.24
CA PRO A 278 -50.25 20.46 18.43
C PRO A 278 -49.49 20.71 17.12
N PRO A 279 -49.23 21.96 16.71
CA PRO A 279 -48.41 22.23 15.53
C PRO A 279 -46.99 21.71 15.72
N MET A 280 -46.42 21.06 14.69
CA MET A 280 -45.06 20.49 14.79
C MET A 280 -43.98 21.53 15.16
N GLN A 281 -44.12 22.77 14.69
CA GLN A 281 -43.21 23.87 15.02
C GLN A 281 -43.25 24.24 16.50
N SER A 282 -44.43 24.16 17.13
CA SER A 282 -44.59 24.39 18.56
C SER A 282 -43.94 23.24 19.36
N VAL A 283 -44.10 21.99 18.91
CA VAL A 283 -43.47 20.84 19.57
C VAL A 283 -41.94 20.91 19.50
N THR A 284 -41.36 21.22 18.35
CA THR A 284 -39.90 21.37 18.22
C THR A 284 -39.37 22.59 18.99
N THR A 285 -40.13 23.69 19.04
CA THR A 285 -39.81 24.86 19.89
C THR A 285 -39.83 24.49 21.37
N ASN A 286 -40.80 23.69 21.80
CA ASN A 286 -40.89 23.20 23.16
C ASN A 286 -39.68 22.34 23.53
N MET A 287 -39.30 21.39 22.66
CA MET A 287 -38.07 20.60 22.84
C MET A 287 -36.82 21.48 22.93
N LYS A 288 -36.72 22.53 22.09
CA LYS A 288 -35.59 23.48 22.08
C LYS A 288 -35.47 24.27 23.39
N HIS A 289 -36.58 24.70 23.98
CA HIS A 289 -36.54 25.37 25.28
C HIS A 289 -36.05 24.42 26.37
N ILE A 290 -36.49 23.17 26.35
CA ILE A 290 -36.22 22.20 27.43
C ILE A 290 -34.80 21.62 27.32
N CYS A 291 -34.29 21.39 26.11
CA CYS A 291 -32.98 20.78 25.91
C CYS A 291 -31.83 21.63 26.46
N GLN A 292 -32.04 22.94 26.63
CA GLN A 292 -31.04 23.89 27.10
C GLN A 292 -30.99 24.03 28.62
N LEU A 293 -31.89 23.35 29.35
CA LEU A 293 -32.03 23.53 30.80
C LEU A 293 -31.10 22.61 31.59
N PRO A 294 -30.36 23.14 32.59
CA PRO A 294 -29.61 22.31 33.52
C PRO A 294 -30.56 21.59 34.49
N CYS A 295 -30.75 20.29 34.31
CA CYS A 295 -31.64 19.47 35.15
C CYS A 295 -30.84 18.76 36.26
N GLN A 296 -30.88 19.31 37.47
CA GLN A 296 -30.10 18.78 38.61
C GLN A 296 -30.87 17.79 39.49
N SER A 297 -32.17 18.02 39.71
CA SER A 297 -33.04 17.14 40.50
C SER A 297 -33.52 15.93 39.70
N ASP A 298 -33.63 14.77 40.35
CA ASP A 298 -34.10 13.53 39.72
C ASP A 298 -35.56 13.61 39.28
N ASP A 299 -36.41 14.35 39.98
CA ASP A 299 -37.80 14.56 39.57
C ASP A 299 -37.87 15.36 38.27
N VAL A 300 -37.04 16.40 38.14
CA VAL A 300 -36.96 17.23 36.93
C VAL A 300 -36.42 16.41 35.75
N LYS A 301 -35.43 15.53 35.98
CA LYS A 301 -34.91 14.62 34.94
C LYS A 301 -35.99 13.64 34.47
N LYS A 302 -36.76 13.06 35.39
CA LYS A 302 -37.90 12.17 35.06
C LYS A 302 -38.95 12.89 34.22
N THR A 303 -39.38 14.09 34.64
CA THR A 303 -40.35 14.89 33.89
C THR A 303 -39.84 15.25 32.50
N ARG A 304 -38.58 15.68 32.38
CA ARG A 304 -37.94 15.94 31.08
C ARG A 304 -37.98 14.70 30.19
N ALA A 305 -37.64 13.54 30.74
CA ALA A 305 -37.61 12.29 29.99
C ALA A 305 -39.00 11.93 29.44
N VAL A 306 -40.05 12.08 30.25
CA VAL A 306 -41.46 11.89 29.83
C VAL A 306 -41.81 12.84 28.68
N VAL A 307 -41.47 14.12 28.82
CA VAL A 307 -41.74 15.13 27.79
C VAL A 307 -41.06 14.82 26.46
N PHE A 308 -39.79 14.43 26.49
CA PHE A 308 -39.04 14.06 25.29
C PHE A 308 -39.64 12.81 24.64
N ARG A 309 -40.01 11.79 25.41
CA ARG A 309 -40.67 10.58 24.87
C ARG A 309 -42.02 10.85 24.24
N HIS A 310 -42.84 11.71 24.86
CA HIS A 310 -44.10 12.16 24.25
C HIS A 310 -43.83 12.92 22.95
N SER A 311 -42.81 13.78 22.92
CA SER A 311 -42.39 14.48 21.71
C SER A 311 -41.89 13.51 20.62
N TYR A 312 -41.07 12.52 20.96
CA TYR A 312 -40.59 11.49 20.03
C TYR A 312 -41.75 10.69 19.43
N ALA A 313 -42.68 10.24 20.27
CA ALA A 313 -43.87 9.51 19.84
C ALA A 313 -44.71 10.33 18.85
N TYR A 314 -44.95 11.61 19.18
CA TYR A 314 -45.76 12.51 18.36
C TYR A 314 -45.10 12.84 17.00
N LEU A 315 -43.79 13.13 17.01
CA LEU A 315 -43.03 13.48 15.82
C LEU A 315 -42.67 12.26 14.96
N GLN A 316 -42.75 11.04 15.51
CA GLN A 316 -42.66 9.81 14.72
C GLN A 316 -43.90 9.63 13.83
N THR A 317 -45.11 9.88 14.37
CA THR A 317 -46.37 9.73 13.63
C THR A 317 -46.68 10.92 12.71
N THR A 318 -46.17 12.11 13.04
CA THR A 318 -46.44 13.34 12.30
C THR A 318 -45.26 13.69 11.38
N ALA A 319 -45.50 13.91 10.09
CA ALA A 319 -44.45 14.32 9.17
C ALA A 319 -43.90 15.71 9.54
N PHE A 320 -42.59 15.83 9.73
CA PHE A 320 -41.91 17.10 10.02
C PHE A 320 -40.54 17.16 9.37
N PRO A 321 -40.03 18.35 9.03
CA PRO A 321 -38.67 18.51 8.52
C PRO A 321 -37.67 18.34 9.68
N GLY A 322 -36.81 17.32 9.60
CA GLY A 322 -35.85 16.97 10.65
C GLY A 322 -34.84 18.06 11.00
N ASN A 323 -34.61 19.02 10.11
CA ASN A 323 -33.66 20.12 10.27
C ASN A 323 -33.95 21.07 11.45
N GLY A 324 -35.19 21.10 11.95
CA GLY A 324 -35.57 21.96 13.07
C GLY A 324 -34.90 21.62 14.40
N LEU A 325 -34.31 20.42 14.53
CA LEU A 325 -33.66 19.93 15.75
C LEU A 325 -32.14 19.71 15.57
N THR A 326 -31.57 20.02 14.41
CA THR A 326 -30.15 19.82 14.12
C THR A 326 -29.26 20.61 15.09
N GLY A 327 -28.19 19.97 15.59
CA GLY A 327 -27.23 20.57 16.53
C GLY A 327 -27.74 20.76 17.97
N LEU A 328 -29.00 20.43 18.27
CA LEU A 328 -29.56 20.49 19.62
C LEU A 328 -29.38 19.14 20.36
N PRO A 329 -29.14 19.16 21.69
CA PRO A 329 -29.05 17.93 22.48
C PRO A 329 -30.46 17.38 22.74
N VAL A 330 -30.97 16.54 21.84
CA VAL A 330 -32.36 16.08 21.88
C VAL A 330 -32.51 14.59 22.17
N VAL A 331 -31.41 13.86 22.38
CA VAL A 331 -31.43 12.41 22.60
C VAL A 331 -31.11 12.08 24.05
N LEU A 332 -32.00 11.35 24.72
CA LEU A 332 -31.80 10.90 26.11
C LEU A 332 -30.78 9.76 26.18
N VAL A 333 -29.79 9.90 27.06
CA VAL A 333 -28.76 8.89 27.34
C VAL A 333 -28.45 8.84 28.84
N GLU A 334 -27.60 7.88 29.25
CA GLU A 334 -27.19 7.69 30.65
C GLU A 334 -28.38 7.63 31.62
N ASP A 335 -29.32 6.71 31.35
CA ASP A 335 -30.54 6.53 32.14
C ASP A 335 -31.35 7.82 32.34
N ASP A 336 -31.53 8.58 31.26
CA ASP A 336 -32.30 9.83 31.16
C ASP A 336 -31.66 11.05 31.86
N THR A 337 -30.46 10.87 32.42
CA THR A 337 -29.79 11.94 33.15
C THR A 337 -29.20 13.00 32.22
N LYS A 338 -28.81 12.61 31.00
CA LYS A 338 -28.14 13.49 30.04
C LYS A 338 -28.86 13.53 28.70
N LEU A 339 -28.76 14.68 28.03
CA LEU A 339 -29.16 14.87 26.65
C LEU A 339 -27.92 15.10 25.80
N VAL A 340 -27.85 14.44 24.65
CA VAL A 340 -26.73 14.53 23.70
C VAL A 340 -27.24 14.84 22.30
N LYS A 341 -26.35 15.32 21.44
CA LYS A 341 -26.68 15.68 20.06
C LYS A 341 -26.80 14.43 19.19
N VAL A 342 -27.41 14.59 18.03
CA VAL A 342 -27.60 13.49 17.07
C VAL A 342 -26.27 12.95 16.54
N GLU A 343 -25.23 13.78 16.44
CA GLU A 343 -23.92 13.35 15.94
C GLU A 343 -23.17 12.46 16.95
N GLU A 344 -23.55 12.52 18.23
CA GLU A 344 -22.95 11.76 19.34
C GLU A 344 -23.68 10.44 19.61
N VAL A 345 -24.61 10.04 18.72
CA VAL A 345 -25.46 8.86 18.93
C VAL A 345 -25.63 8.03 17.66
N SER A 346 -25.84 6.72 17.87
CA SER A 346 -26.21 5.74 16.84
C SER A 346 -27.24 4.74 17.40
N LEU A 347 -28.00 4.06 16.52
CA LEU A 347 -28.95 3.02 16.93
C LEU A 347 -28.22 1.76 17.43
N GLY A 348 -27.18 1.35 16.71
CA GLY A 348 -26.24 0.29 17.06
C GLY A 348 -24.86 0.88 17.38
N LEU A 349 -24.24 0.40 18.45
CA LEU A 349 -22.87 0.77 18.82
C LEU A 349 -22.20 -0.45 19.48
N PRO A 350 -21.32 -1.16 18.75
CA PRO A 350 -20.48 -2.18 19.35
C PRO A 350 -19.62 -1.59 20.48
N HIS A 351 -19.43 -2.34 21.56
CA HIS A 351 -18.62 -1.89 22.71
C HIS A 351 -19.07 -0.53 23.30
N GLU A 352 -20.38 -0.27 23.39
CA GLU A 352 -20.95 1.03 23.80
C GLU A 352 -20.36 1.67 25.06
N LEU A 353 -19.88 0.88 26.03
CA LEU A 353 -19.29 1.38 27.27
C LEU A 353 -17.89 1.98 27.06
N ASP A 354 -17.13 1.49 26.08
CA ASP A 354 -15.76 1.95 25.79
C ASP A 354 -15.75 3.34 25.14
N PHE A 355 -16.90 3.80 24.62
CA PHE A 355 -17.05 5.08 23.94
C PHE A 355 -17.64 6.20 24.81
N ARG A 356 -18.09 5.90 26.03
CA ARG A 356 -18.63 6.93 26.93
C ARG A 356 -17.48 7.82 27.46
N PRO A 357 -17.68 9.15 27.57
CA PRO A 357 -18.92 9.91 27.34
C PRO A 357 -19.04 10.55 25.93
N TYR A 358 -18.32 10.06 24.92
CA TYR A 358 -18.14 10.73 23.63
C TYR A 358 -19.09 10.26 22.53
N LEU A 359 -19.50 8.99 22.56
CA LEU A 359 -20.44 8.41 21.59
C LEU A 359 -21.33 7.40 22.32
N TYR A 360 -22.64 7.43 22.03
CA TYR A 360 -23.65 6.65 22.73
C TYR A 360 -24.47 5.79 21.77
N LYS A 361 -25.05 4.73 22.34
CA LYS A 361 -26.13 3.96 21.74
C LYS A 361 -27.47 4.51 22.20
N ILE A 362 -28.49 4.50 21.34
CA ILE A 362 -29.87 4.74 21.77
C ILE A 362 -30.26 3.71 22.86
N PRO A 363 -30.76 4.16 24.03
CA PRO A 363 -31.19 3.26 25.09
C PRO A 363 -32.27 2.29 24.60
N GLY A 364 -32.23 1.04 25.07
CA GLY A 364 -33.18 -0.01 24.63
C GLY A 364 -34.65 0.38 24.74
N LYS A 365 -35.03 1.13 25.79
CA LYS A 365 -36.40 1.65 26.01
C LYS A 365 -36.87 2.68 24.96
N ASP A 366 -35.94 3.35 24.29
CA ASP A 366 -36.22 4.42 23.32
C ASP A 366 -36.05 3.93 21.86
N VAL A 367 -35.65 2.67 21.65
CA VAL A 367 -35.48 2.06 20.29
C VAL A 367 -36.79 2.05 19.50
N MET A 368 -37.95 1.99 20.17
CA MET A 368 -39.26 2.08 19.50
C MET A 368 -39.51 3.43 18.78
N TYR A 369 -38.66 4.43 19.04
CA TYR A 369 -38.66 5.73 18.36
C TYR A 369 -37.59 5.83 17.25
N ALA A 370 -37.07 4.70 16.77
CA ALA A 370 -35.99 4.68 15.77
C ALA A 370 -36.30 5.49 14.50
N GLU A 371 -37.55 5.49 14.04
CA GLU A 371 -37.96 6.23 12.84
C GLU A 371 -37.87 7.75 13.07
N PHE A 372 -38.25 8.23 14.26
CA PHE A 372 -37.99 9.62 14.64
C PHE A 372 -36.49 9.94 14.66
N PHE A 373 -35.67 9.08 15.29
CA PHE A 373 -34.23 9.31 15.40
C PHE A 373 -33.54 9.34 14.02
N LYS A 374 -33.91 8.45 13.10
CA LYS A 374 -33.41 8.46 11.71
C LYS A 374 -33.75 9.77 10.99
N ARG A 375 -34.98 10.28 11.15
CA ARG A 375 -35.40 11.55 10.52
C ARG A 375 -34.61 12.77 10.98
N ILE A 376 -34.15 12.79 12.23
CA ILE A 376 -33.32 13.89 12.77
C ILE A 376 -31.81 13.69 12.52
N GLY A 377 -31.42 12.59 11.86
CA GLY A 377 -30.04 12.33 11.44
C GLY A 377 -29.24 11.33 12.28
N VAL A 378 -29.88 10.57 13.20
CA VAL A 378 -29.20 9.49 13.92
C VAL A 378 -28.94 8.32 12.97
N THR A 379 -27.70 7.84 12.97
CA THR A 379 -27.21 6.78 12.09
C THR A 379 -27.55 5.39 12.63
N GLU A 380 -27.67 4.39 11.74
CA GLU A 380 -27.91 3.00 12.18
C GLU A 380 -26.70 2.42 12.90
N GLU A 381 -25.53 2.57 12.31
CA GLU A 381 -24.22 2.23 12.89
C GLU A 381 -23.31 3.46 12.79
N PRO A 382 -22.29 3.61 13.64
CA PRO A 382 -21.50 4.82 13.68
C PRO A 382 -20.67 5.00 12.41
N THR A 383 -20.60 6.24 11.92
CA THR A 383 -19.78 6.58 10.75
C THR A 383 -18.33 6.85 11.15
N VAL A 384 -17.43 6.87 10.16
CA VAL A 384 -16.03 7.28 10.36
C VAL A 384 -15.95 8.69 10.94
N GLU A 385 -16.81 9.61 10.49
CA GLU A 385 -16.91 10.97 11.02
C GLU A 385 -17.30 10.99 12.51
N GLN A 386 -18.24 10.14 12.95
CA GLN A 386 -18.61 10.06 14.37
C GLN A 386 -17.45 9.56 15.24
N TYR A 387 -16.67 8.58 14.77
CA TYR A 387 -15.47 8.13 15.47
C TYR A 387 -14.35 9.19 15.47
N CYS A 388 -14.16 9.92 14.36
CA CYS A 388 -13.24 11.06 14.30
C CYS A 388 -13.64 12.17 15.29
N ASN A 389 -14.94 12.47 15.40
CA ASN A 389 -15.47 13.44 16.35
C ASN A 389 -15.23 12.98 17.80
N ALA A 390 -15.41 11.69 18.09
CA ALA A 390 -15.09 11.12 19.39
C ALA A 390 -13.59 11.28 19.73
N LEU A 391 -12.69 10.98 18.80
CA LEU A 391 -11.24 11.20 18.98
C LEU A 391 -10.91 12.69 19.16
N THR A 392 -11.57 13.57 18.42
CA THR A 392 -11.39 15.03 18.53
C THR A 392 -11.85 15.54 19.90
N ALA A 393 -12.98 15.06 20.41
CA ALA A 393 -13.45 15.38 21.75
C ALA A 393 -12.50 14.87 22.84
N VAL A 394 -11.99 13.63 22.71
CA VAL A 394 -10.97 13.09 23.62
C VAL A 394 -9.70 13.94 23.58
N PHE A 395 -9.26 14.38 22.41
CA PHE A 395 -8.11 15.28 22.27
C PHE A 395 -8.34 16.59 23.02
N HIS A 396 -9.48 17.25 22.85
CA HIS A 396 -9.78 18.50 23.56
C HIS A 396 -9.84 18.34 25.09
N ASP A 397 -10.34 17.21 25.60
CA ASP A 397 -10.39 16.93 27.03
C ASP A 397 -9.00 16.60 27.64
N SER A 398 -8.09 16.07 26.82
CA SER A 398 -6.80 15.55 27.27
C SER A 398 -5.58 16.37 26.84
N CYS A 399 -5.72 17.36 25.95
CA CYS A 399 -4.60 18.12 25.38
C CYS A 399 -3.73 18.84 26.43
N ASN A 400 -4.35 19.30 27.53
CA ASN A 400 -3.67 19.96 28.65
C ASN A 400 -3.24 19.00 29.76
N LYS A 401 -3.33 17.68 29.54
CA LYS A 401 -3.03 16.63 30.51
C LYS A 401 -1.78 15.86 30.10
N LEU A 402 -1.14 15.20 31.08
CA LEU A 402 0.05 14.40 30.84
C LEU A 402 -0.23 13.18 29.98
N THR A 403 -1.33 12.49 30.22
CA THR A 403 -1.82 11.33 29.46
C THR A 403 -3.34 11.27 29.54
N PRO A 404 -4.03 10.68 28.54
CA PRO A 404 -5.46 10.38 28.64
C PRO A 404 -5.74 9.41 29.79
N ASN A 405 -6.91 9.51 30.41
CA ASN A 405 -7.33 8.59 31.45
C ASN A 405 -7.64 7.18 30.87
N PRO A 406 -7.78 6.12 31.69
CA PRO A 406 -8.00 4.76 31.20
C PRO A 406 -9.24 4.58 30.31
N ASN A 407 -10.33 5.32 30.58
CA ASN A 407 -11.55 5.25 29.76
C ASN A 407 -11.32 5.93 28.41
N GLN A 408 -10.71 7.12 28.40
CA GLN A 408 -10.30 7.81 27.17
C GLN A 408 -9.36 6.94 26.34
N MET A 409 -8.42 6.24 26.96
CA MET A 409 -7.51 5.33 26.26
C MET A 409 -8.26 4.16 25.60
N LYS A 410 -9.28 3.61 26.25
CA LYS A 410 -10.17 2.61 25.63
C LYS A 410 -10.92 3.20 24.44
N THR A 411 -11.50 4.40 24.59
CA THR A 411 -12.17 5.12 23.50
C THR A 411 -11.23 5.34 22.32
N ILE A 412 -9.99 5.76 22.57
CA ILE A 412 -8.98 5.96 21.53
C ILE A 412 -8.74 4.67 20.76
N LYS A 413 -8.39 3.59 21.47
CA LYS A 413 -8.07 2.30 20.85
C LYS A 413 -9.24 1.74 20.05
N ARG A 414 -10.46 1.81 20.60
CA ARG A 414 -11.68 1.35 19.92
C ARG A 414 -12.08 2.23 18.75
N ALA A 415 -11.98 3.56 18.86
CA ALA A 415 -12.27 4.44 17.74
C ALA A 415 -11.30 4.22 16.58
N VAL A 416 -10.00 4.05 16.86
CA VAL A 416 -8.99 3.73 15.84
C VAL A 416 -9.29 2.38 15.17
N GLU A 417 -9.59 1.34 15.96
CA GLU A 417 -10.03 0.02 15.44
C GLU A 417 -11.20 0.17 14.45
N GLN A 418 -12.28 0.83 14.90
CA GLN A 418 -13.51 0.95 14.12
C GLN A 418 -13.32 1.83 12.86
N ILE A 419 -12.52 2.90 12.93
CA ILE A 419 -12.18 3.72 11.76
C ILE A 419 -11.52 2.85 10.69
N PHE A 420 -10.47 2.10 11.05
CA PHE A 420 -9.74 1.28 10.08
C PHE A 420 -10.56 0.08 9.58
N ASP A 421 -11.41 -0.52 10.41
CA ASP A 421 -12.35 -1.56 9.98
C ASP A 421 -13.37 -1.03 8.97
N LEU A 422 -13.91 0.16 9.18
CA LEU A 422 -14.83 0.81 8.23
C LEU A 422 -14.13 1.18 6.92
N VAL A 423 -12.90 1.68 6.99
CA VAL A 423 -12.06 2.00 5.83
C VAL A 423 -11.76 0.73 5.02
N LYS A 424 -11.49 -0.39 5.69
CA LYS A 424 -11.31 -1.71 5.07
C LYS A 424 -12.57 -2.22 4.39
N LYS A 425 -13.75 -2.08 5.01
CA LYS A 425 -15.04 -2.53 4.46
C LYS A 425 -15.49 -1.70 3.25
N LYS A 426 -15.41 -0.37 3.31
CA LYS A 426 -16.05 0.53 2.32
C LYS A 426 -15.30 0.70 0.99
N LYS A 427 -14.02 0.33 0.88
CA LYS A 427 -13.28 0.34 -0.41
C LYS A 427 -13.93 -0.54 -1.51
N LYS A 428 -14.83 -1.44 -1.14
CA LYS A 428 -15.60 -2.26 -2.10
C LYS A 428 -16.81 -1.55 -2.72
N GLU A 429 -17.31 -0.46 -2.13
CA GLU A 429 -18.65 0.07 -2.45
C GLU A 429 -18.74 1.61 -2.62
N SER A 430 -17.83 2.43 -2.04
CA SER A 430 -17.76 3.91 -2.26
C SER A 430 -16.62 4.58 -1.46
N PRO A 431 -16.18 5.82 -1.79
CA PRO A 431 -15.19 6.56 -0.99
C PRO A 431 -15.73 6.93 0.40
N VAL A 432 -14.88 6.77 1.42
CA VAL A 432 -15.19 7.11 2.81
C VAL A 432 -15.02 8.60 3.03
N THR A 433 -16.04 9.26 3.57
CA THR A 433 -15.95 10.66 4.01
C THR A 433 -15.22 10.73 5.36
N PHE A 434 -14.15 11.51 5.41
CA PHE A 434 -13.43 11.85 6.64
C PHE A 434 -13.69 13.30 7.01
N SER A 435 -13.58 13.60 8.31
CA SER A 435 -13.44 14.98 8.80
C SER A 435 -12.18 15.63 8.24
N GLU A 436 -12.12 16.97 8.21
CA GLU A 436 -10.92 17.72 7.74
C GLU A 436 -9.65 17.35 8.52
N MET A 437 -9.79 16.87 9.75
CA MET A 437 -8.70 16.50 10.64
C MET A 437 -8.98 15.16 11.32
N LEU A 438 -7.96 14.30 11.37
CA LEU A 438 -7.98 13.02 12.07
C LEU A 438 -6.89 13.03 13.13
N TYR A 439 -7.24 12.67 14.37
CA TYR A 439 -6.29 12.50 15.47
C TYR A 439 -5.98 11.02 15.68
N LEU A 440 -4.71 10.67 15.81
CA LEU A 440 -4.26 9.30 16.07
C LEU A 440 -3.33 9.25 17.29
N PRO A 441 -3.26 8.10 17.99
CA PRO A 441 -2.40 7.94 19.15
C PRO A 441 -0.93 7.87 18.76
N SER A 442 -0.09 8.59 19.50
CA SER A 442 1.36 8.46 19.50
C SER A 442 1.81 7.50 20.60
N LYS A 443 3.06 7.01 20.53
CA LYS A 443 3.68 6.14 21.53
C LYS A 443 3.71 6.70 22.96
N ASP A 444 3.66 8.01 23.12
CA ASP A 444 3.54 8.68 24.42
C ASP A 444 2.12 8.58 25.02
N GLY A 445 1.20 7.92 24.30
CA GLY A 445 -0.19 7.73 24.68
C GLY A 445 -1.09 8.93 24.40
N ARG A 446 -0.57 10.00 23.77
CA ARG A 446 -1.35 11.21 23.45
C ARG A 446 -1.87 11.17 22.02
N LEU A 447 -2.91 11.96 21.77
CA LEU A 447 -3.47 12.16 20.44
C LEU A 447 -2.78 13.35 19.74
N TYR A 448 -2.40 13.14 18.48
CA TYR A 448 -1.86 14.18 17.60
C TYR A 448 -2.58 14.16 16.26
N PRO A 449 -2.58 15.28 15.51
CA PRO A 449 -2.99 15.24 14.12
C PRO A 449 -2.24 14.15 13.36
N SER A 450 -2.97 13.28 12.68
CA SER A 450 -2.44 12.11 11.97
C SER A 450 -1.28 12.44 11.03
N ASN A 451 -1.36 13.57 10.30
CA ASN A 451 -0.34 14.03 9.36
C ASN A 451 0.95 14.61 9.99
N THR A 452 0.98 14.79 11.32
CA THR A 452 2.21 15.17 12.04
C THR A 452 2.95 13.96 12.61
N LEU A 453 2.29 12.80 12.66
CA LEU A 453 2.86 11.56 13.15
C LEU A 453 3.70 10.87 12.07
N TYR A 454 4.62 10.03 12.54
CA TYR A 454 5.44 9.18 11.69
C TYR A 454 5.05 7.72 11.87
N PHE A 455 4.72 7.04 10.78
CA PHE A 455 4.49 5.61 10.76
C PHE A 455 5.80 4.88 10.43
N ASN A 456 6.14 3.89 11.24
CA ASN A 456 7.31 3.04 10.97
C ASN A 456 6.98 1.99 9.92
N ASP A 457 7.25 2.33 8.65
CA ASP A 457 7.21 1.41 7.50
C ASP A 457 8.59 0.85 7.13
N THR A 458 9.62 1.14 7.93
CA THR A 458 10.98 0.70 7.64
C THR A 458 11.21 -0.74 8.04
N VAL A 459 12.17 -1.38 7.37
CA VAL A 459 12.61 -2.75 7.69
C VAL A 459 13.72 -2.79 8.76
N PHE A 460 14.10 -1.63 9.30
CA PHE A 460 15.15 -1.53 10.30
C PHE A 460 14.72 -2.22 11.61
N GLN A 461 15.68 -2.77 12.35
CA GLN A 461 15.41 -3.36 13.65
C GLN A 461 14.79 -2.31 14.58
N ALA A 462 13.61 -2.62 15.13
CA ALA A 462 12.86 -1.71 15.98
C ALA A 462 13.69 -1.18 17.16
N SER A 463 14.55 -2.02 17.78
CA SER A 463 15.44 -1.62 18.86
C SER A 463 16.44 -0.52 18.48
N ARG A 464 16.93 -0.50 17.22
CA ARG A 464 17.84 0.54 16.70
C ARG A 464 17.10 1.86 16.46
N LEU A 465 15.86 1.78 15.97
CA LEU A 465 15.12 2.95 15.50
C LEU A 465 14.34 3.64 16.61
N GLU A 466 13.61 2.86 17.40
CA GLU A 466 12.60 3.35 18.35
C GLU A 466 13.25 4.19 19.45
N GLY A 467 14.32 3.71 20.09
CA GLY A 467 14.99 4.47 21.15
C GLY A 467 15.64 5.77 20.69
N ALA A 468 16.19 5.81 19.48
CA ALA A 468 16.86 6.99 18.92
C ALA A 468 15.86 8.05 18.41
N LEU A 469 14.69 7.63 17.93
CA LEU A 469 13.67 8.51 17.35
C LEU A 469 12.59 8.95 18.34
N GLU A 470 12.33 8.21 19.42
CA GLU A 470 11.28 8.53 20.41
C GLU A 470 11.41 9.92 21.02
N LYS A 471 12.62 10.48 21.09
CA LYS A 471 12.88 11.84 21.59
C LYS A 471 12.88 12.92 20.51
N LYS A 472 12.89 12.55 19.22
CA LYS A 472 13.03 13.47 18.09
C LYS A 472 11.75 13.59 17.25
N LEU A 473 10.97 12.51 17.11
CA LEU A 473 9.78 12.43 16.28
C LEU A 473 8.60 11.83 17.06
N SER A 474 7.39 12.31 16.77
CA SER A 474 6.16 11.70 17.29
C SER A 474 5.79 10.48 16.47
N LEU A 475 6.10 9.29 16.98
CA LEU A 475 5.82 8.01 16.32
C LEU A 475 4.36 7.60 16.56
N LEU A 476 3.66 7.17 15.50
CA LEU A 476 2.33 6.56 15.61
C LEU A 476 2.42 5.33 16.52
N GLU A 477 1.47 5.20 17.44
CA GLU A 477 1.34 4.02 18.29
C GLU A 477 1.07 2.78 17.43
N LYS A 478 1.55 1.62 17.89
CA LYS A 478 1.36 0.34 17.19
C LYS A 478 -0.13 0.06 17.05
N LEU A 479 -0.62 -0.08 15.81
CA LEU A 479 -2.03 -0.37 15.53
C LEU A 479 -2.51 -1.68 16.16
N SER A 480 -1.58 -2.62 16.43
CA SER A 480 -1.86 -3.82 17.22
C SER A 480 -2.38 -3.55 18.63
N THR A 481 -1.91 -2.46 19.26
CA THR A 481 -2.41 -2.03 20.58
C THR A 481 -3.81 -1.43 20.51
N CYS A 482 -4.26 -1.08 19.30
CA CYS A 482 -5.60 -0.62 18.96
C CYS A 482 -6.45 -1.76 18.34
N TYR A 483 -6.19 -3.01 18.74
CA TYR A 483 -6.98 -4.19 18.37
C TYR A 483 -6.98 -4.59 16.87
N LEU A 484 -6.15 -3.96 16.03
CA LEU A 484 -6.07 -4.25 14.57
C LEU A 484 -5.15 -5.43 14.21
N GLY A 485 -4.97 -6.40 15.12
CA GLY A 485 -4.07 -7.55 14.92
C GLY A 485 -2.58 -7.17 14.82
N ASN A 486 -1.71 -8.14 14.55
CA ASN A 486 -0.25 -7.95 14.55
C ASN A 486 0.39 -7.95 13.13
N ASP A 487 -0.42 -7.84 12.08
CA ASP A 487 0.06 -7.87 10.70
C ASP A 487 0.53 -6.48 10.24
N MET A 488 1.85 -6.30 10.18
CA MET A 488 2.46 -5.03 9.77
C MET A 488 2.19 -4.65 8.31
N PHE A 489 2.01 -5.62 7.41
CA PHE A 489 1.68 -5.32 6.01
C PHE A 489 0.27 -4.78 5.89
N GLU A 490 -0.67 -5.37 6.62
CA GLU A 490 -2.04 -4.86 6.68
C GLU A 490 -2.08 -3.49 7.34
N HIS A 491 -1.30 -3.25 8.40
CA HIS A 491 -1.19 -1.92 9.03
C HIS A 491 -0.66 -0.87 8.05
N HIS A 492 0.40 -1.16 7.32
CA HIS A 492 0.94 -0.27 6.29
C HIS A 492 -0.10 0.03 5.21
N ARG A 493 -0.81 -1.00 4.73
CA ARG A 493 -1.90 -0.85 3.76
C ARG A 493 -3.04 0.01 4.28
N LEU A 494 -3.47 -0.20 5.52
CA LEU A 494 -4.55 0.57 6.17
C LEU A 494 -4.18 2.05 6.30
N VAL A 495 -2.94 2.36 6.71
CA VAL A 495 -2.45 3.74 6.79
C VAL A 495 -2.43 4.40 5.41
N GLN A 496 -1.98 3.69 4.36
CA GLN A 496 -2.03 4.17 2.97
C GLN A 496 -3.45 4.35 2.41
N MET A 497 -4.47 3.78 3.05
CA MET A 497 -5.87 3.96 2.65
C MET A 497 -6.49 5.26 3.17
N LEU A 498 -5.82 5.96 4.10
CA LEU A 498 -6.25 7.30 4.53
C LEU A 498 -6.06 8.31 3.39
N PRO A 499 -6.84 9.41 3.34
CA PRO A 499 -6.59 10.52 2.42
C PRO A 499 -5.19 11.13 2.61
N ASN A 500 -4.53 11.57 1.53
CA ASN A 500 -3.14 12.05 1.57
C ASN A 500 -2.89 13.17 2.61
N ASN A 501 -3.87 14.05 2.84
CA ASN A 501 -3.77 15.13 3.84
C ASN A 501 -3.89 14.65 5.30
N LEU A 502 -4.34 13.41 5.52
CA LEU A 502 -4.53 12.75 6.82
C LEU A 502 -3.55 11.57 7.01
N GLN A 503 -2.70 11.26 6.03
CA GLN A 503 -1.72 10.19 6.17
C GLN A 503 -0.57 10.62 7.08
N PRO A 504 -0.19 9.81 8.09
CA PRO A 504 1.10 9.91 8.76
C PRO A 504 2.25 9.84 7.76
N LYS A 505 3.36 10.52 8.08
CA LYS A 505 4.58 10.49 7.27
C LYS A 505 5.25 9.13 7.40
N MET A 506 5.72 8.58 6.29
CA MET A 506 6.43 7.31 6.28
C MET A 506 7.89 7.52 6.70
N LEU A 507 8.39 6.75 7.67
CA LEU A 507 9.79 6.88 8.11
C LEU A 507 10.78 6.52 7.00
N SER A 508 10.41 5.66 6.06
CA SER A 508 11.24 5.34 4.88
C SER A 508 11.57 6.56 4.02
N GLN A 509 10.80 7.65 4.11
CA GLN A 509 11.02 8.87 3.34
C GLN A 509 12.10 9.78 3.95
N CYS A 510 12.30 9.69 5.27
CA CYS A 510 13.26 10.55 6.00
C CYS A 510 14.43 9.77 6.62
N THR A 511 14.37 8.44 6.67
CA THR A 511 15.43 7.59 7.23
C THR A 511 16.18 6.81 6.15
N LYS A 512 17.51 6.75 6.28
CA LYS A 512 18.38 5.93 5.42
C LYS A 512 19.52 5.31 6.21
N GLU A 513 19.98 4.13 5.83
CA GLU A 513 21.20 3.55 6.39
C GLU A 513 22.42 4.03 5.61
N SER A 514 23.50 4.37 6.31
CA SER A 514 24.71 4.92 5.71
C SER A 514 25.96 4.42 6.42
N LEU A 515 27.07 4.38 5.68
CA LEU A 515 28.36 3.97 6.20
C LEU A 515 28.95 5.03 7.15
N LYS A 516 29.46 4.59 8.31
CA LYS A 516 30.09 5.47 9.31
C LYS A 516 31.42 6.03 8.78
N SER A 517 31.69 7.31 9.07
CA SER A 517 32.79 8.07 8.44
C SER A 517 34.22 7.54 8.71
N ASN A 518 34.42 6.79 9.79
CA ASN A 518 35.74 6.32 10.23
C ASN A 518 36.01 4.87 9.77
N ILE A 519 36.19 4.68 8.46
CA ILE A 519 36.46 3.36 7.88
C ILE A 519 37.95 3.05 8.01
N HIS A 520 38.27 1.91 8.63
CA HIS A 520 39.63 1.40 8.67
C HIS A 520 39.82 0.36 7.56
N ILE A 521 40.61 0.68 6.54
CA ILE A 521 40.98 -0.24 5.45
C ILE A 521 41.79 -1.42 6.02
N CYS A 522 41.63 -2.61 5.43
CA CYS A 522 42.40 -3.80 5.82
C CYS A 522 43.92 -3.57 5.69
N GLN A 523 44.70 -4.27 6.52
CA GLN A 523 46.17 -4.20 6.56
C GLN A 523 46.84 -4.54 5.22
N HIS A 524 46.17 -5.37 4.40
CA HIS A 524 46.66 -5.79 3.09
C HIS A 524 46.27 -4.82 1.95
N GLY A 525 45.38 -3.85 2.21
CA GLY A 525 45.00 -2.84 1.22
C GLY A 525 44.55 -3.45 -0.12
N ILE A 526 45.21 -3.04 -1.20
CA ILE A 526 44.96 -3.50 -2.58
C ILE A 526 45.39 -4.96 -2.77
N ASP A 527 46.39 -5.43 -2.01
CA ASP A 527 46.94 -6.79 -2.09
C ASP A 527 46.16 -7.79 -1.22
N CYS A 528 44.96 -7.43 -0.78
CA CYS A 528 44.12 -8.30 0.05
C CYS A 528 43.56 -9.46 -0.78
N GLU A 529 43.99 -10.69 -0.48
CA GLU A 529 43.53 -11.90 -1.18
C GLU A 529 42.01 -12.08 -1.11
N PHE A 530 41.37 -11.70 -0.01
CA PHE A 530 39.93 -11.81 0.18
C PHE A 530 39.12 -10.93 -0.78
N SER A 531 39.43 -9.62 -0.86
CA SER A 531 38.73 -8.74 -1.83
C SER A 531 39.19 -8.97 -3.26
N GLY A 532 40.49 -9.26 -3.45
CA GLY A 532 41.06 -9.56 -4.76
C GLY A 532 40.49 -10.84 -5.38
N TRP A 533 40.02 -11.79 -4.56
CA TRP A 533 39.28 -12.95 -5.04
C TRP A 533 38.02 -12.56 -5.82
N PHE A 534 37.22 -11.62 -5.32
CA PHE A 534 35.97 -11.20 -5.99
C PHE A 534 36.25 -10.50 -7.32
N GLU A 535 37.25 -9.62 -7.38
CA GLU A 535 37.66 -8.97 -8.63
C GLU A 535 38.12 -10.00 -9.66
N LYS A 536 38.98 -10.95 -9.26
CA LYS A 536 39.46 -12.02 -10.13
C LYS A 536 38.35 -12.97 -10.57
N HIS A 537 37.41 -13.28 -9.67
CA HIS A 537 36.32 -14.22 -9.93
C HIS A 537 35.28 -13.62 -10.89
N LEU A 538 34.88 -12.36 -10.69
CA LEU A 538 33.96 -11.67 -11.60
C LEU A 538 34.56 -11.45 -13.00
N SER A 539 35.88 -11.24 -13.08
CA SER A 539 36.60 -11.18 -14.36
C SER A 539 36.94 -12.54 -14.96
N SER A 540 36.51 -13.66 -14.35
CA SER A 540 36.81 -14.99 -14.87
C SER A 540 36.01 -15.29 -16.14
N ILE A 541 36.67 -15.92 -17.12
CA ILE A 541 36.03 -16.37 -18.37
C ILE A 541 34.86 -17.29 -18.08
N ALA A 542 35.02 -18.16 -17.07
CA ALA A 542 33.98 -19.08 -16.62
C ALA A 542 32.73 -18.31 -16.18
N PHE A 543 32.84 -17.42 -15.19
CA PHE A 543 31.68 -16.69 -14.66
C PHE A 543 31.01 -15.81 -15.74
N ARG A 544 31.81 -15.11 -16.55
CA ARG A 544 31.31 -14.31 -17.67
C ARG A 544 30.50 -15.15 -18.65
N HIS A 545 30.98 -16.35 -19.01
CA HIS A 545 30.25 -17.29 -19.87
C HIS A 545 28.90 -17.68 -19.27
N GLY A 546 28.89 -18.03 -17.98
CA GLY A 546 27.65 -18.36 -17.26
C GLY A 546 26.64 -17.21 -17.26
N LEU A 547 27.10 -15.98 -17.03
CA LEU A 547 26.24 -14.79 -17.03
C LEU A 547 25.69 -14.47 -18.44
N ILE A 548 26.50 -14.61 -19.49
CA ILE A 548 26.07 -14.45 -20.89
C ILE A 548 24.96 -15.45 -21.22
N CYS A 549 25.15 -16.74 -20.89
CA CYS A 549 24.12 -17.77 -21.10
C CYS A 549 22.81 -17.36 -20.42
N LEU A 550 22.89 -16.89 -19.17
CA LEU A 550 21.74 -16.50 -18.38
C LEU A 550 21.00 -15.28 -18.96
N ILE A 551 21.73 -14.27 -19.46
CA ILE A 551 21.15 -13.08 -20.11
C ILE A 551 20.45 -13.46 -21.42
N ARG A 552 21.06 -14.36 -22.20
CA ARG A 552 20.51 -14.82 -23.49
C ARG A 552 19.26 -15.68 -23.29
N GLU A 553 19.27 -16.58 -22.31
CA GLU A 553 18.08 -17.35 -21.93
C GLU A 553 16.94 -16.44 -21.49
N GLN A 554 17.23 -15.44 -20.65
CA GLN A 554 16.25 -14.47 -20.18
C GLN A 554 15.61 -13.65 -21.31
N SER A 555 16.37 -13.39 -22.37
CA SER A 555 15.93 -12.63 -23.55
C SER A 555 15.41 -13.53 -24.67
N GLU A 556 15.29 -14.84 -24.44
CA GLU A 556 14.90 -15.83 -25.47
C GLU A 556 15.75 -15.73 -26.75
N GLY A 557 17.01 -15.27 -26.61
CA GLY A 557 17.95 -15.05 -27.71
C GLY A 557 17.84 -13.71 -28.44
N GLU A 558 16.98 -12.76 -28.01
CA GLU A 558 16.92 -11.40 -28.58
C GLU A 558 18.24 -10.63 -28.37
N ILE A 559 18.90 -10.82 -27.23
CA ILE A 559 20.23 -10.23 -26.96
C ILE A 559 21.29 -11.12 -27.60
N THR A 560 22.11 -10.54 -28.47
CA THR A 560 23.21 -11.25 -29.13
C THR A 560 24.30 -11.64 -28.12
N HIS A 561 25.17 -12.56 -28.51
CA HIS A 561 26.29 -12.95 -27.66
C HIS A 561 27.24 -11.77 -27.40
N GLU A 562 27.52 -10.97 -28.43
CA GLU A 562 28.35 -9.77 -28.37
C GLU A 562 27.73 -8.71 -27.45
N ASP A 563 26.44 -8.43 -27.59
CA ASP A 563 25.74 -7.45 -26.73
C ASP A 563 25.73 -7.91 -25.26
N ALA A 564 25.49 -9.20 -25.00
CA ALA A 564 25.54 -9.76 -23.66
C ALA A 564 26.96 -9.69 -23.06
N ALA A 565 27.99 -9.91 -23.89
CA ALA A 565 29.38 -9.80 -23.48
C ALA A 565 29.78 -8.36 -23.14
N ASP A 566 29.29 -7.37 -23.90
CA ASP A 566 29.49 -5.94 -23.63
C ASP A 566 28.75 -5.50 -22.36
N MET A 567 27.53 -5.98 -22.15
CA MET A 567 26.78 -5.75 -20.92
C MET A 567 27.51 -6.29 -19.68
N CYS A 568 28.15 -7.46 -19.78
CA CYS A 568 28.97 -8.01 -18.70
C CYS A 568 30.18 -7.10 -18.39
N GLU A 569 30.91 -6.64 -19.41
CA GLU A 569 32.07 -5.75 -19.23
C GLU A 569 31.69 -4.42 -18.60
N GLN A 570 30.61 -3.80 -19.07
CA GLN A 570 30.09 -2.57 -18.47
C GLN A 570 29.69 -2.79 -17.01
N THR A 571 29.00 -3.89 -16.72
CA THR A 571 28.56 -4.23 -15.36
C THR A 571 29.74 -4.45 -14.42
N PHE A 572 30.75 -5.23 -14.83
CA PHE A 572 31.92 -5.51 -14.00
C PHE A 572 32.83 -4.29 -13.84
N GLY A 573 32.98 -3.47 -14.88
CA GLY A 573 33.71 -2.20 -14.81
C GLY A 573 33.07 -1.17 -13.85
N SER A 574 31.78 -1.31 -13.58
CA SER A 574 31.03 -0.49 -12.62
C SER A 574 31.09 -1.01 -11.18
N LEU A 575 31.75 -2.14 -10.90
CA LEU A 575 31.90 -2.72 -9.56
C LEU A 575 33.27 -2.41 -8.97
N LYS A 576 33.30 -1.98 -7.71
CA LYS A 576 34.55 -1.73 -6.97
C LYS A 576 34.51 -2.36 -5.58
N PHE A 577 35.56 -3.06 -5.18
CA PHE A 577 35.67 -3.71 -3.88
C PHE A 577 36.66 -2.99 -2.97
N ILE A 578 36.29 -2.79 -1.70
CA ILE A 578 37.13 -2.20 -0.67
C ILE A 578 37.07 -3.09 0.57
N CYS A 579 38.20 -3.69 0.94
CA CYS A 579 38.30 -4.50 2.15
C CYS A 579 38.58 -3.62 3.38
N CYS A 580 37.81 -3.81 4.45
CA CYS A 580 37.84 -3.04 5.69
C CYS A 580 38.11 -3.95 6.89
N ARG A 581 38.88 -3.49 7.87
CA ARG A 581 39.11 -4.23 9.14
C ARG A 581 37.83 -4.36 9.96
N SER A 582 37.03 -3.30 10.00
CA SER A 582 35.73 -3.25 10.66
C SER A 582 34.78 -2.42 9.81
N LEU A 583 33.49 -2.77 9.84
CA LEU A 583 32.48 -2.13 9.02
C LEU A 583 31.24 -1.88 9.87
N GLU A 584 30.92 -0.61 10.07
CA GLU A 584 29.80 -0.15 10.88
C GLU A 584 28.90 0.77 10.05
N THR A 585 27.59 0.52 10.08
CA THR A 585 26.57 1.40 9.52
C THR A 585 25.88 2.17 10.62
N GLN A 586 25.39 3.36 10.29
CA GLN A 586 24.47 4.08 11.14
C GLN A 586 23.25 4.53 10.36
N LEU A 587 22.15 4.74 11.09
CA LEU A 587 20.95 5.32 10.52
C LEU A 587 21.06 6.83 10.50
N CYS A 588 20.59 7.43 9.41
CA CYS A 588 20.50 8.88 9.24
C CYS A 588 19.04 9.31 9.13
N LEU A 589 18.68 10.41 9.78
CA LEU A 589 17.41 11.11 9.63
C LEU A 589 17.66 12.42 8.86
N ASP A 590 16.99 12.62 7.72
CA ASP A 590 17.17 13.79 6.85
C ASP A 590 18.65 14.10 6.55
N GLN A 591 19.42 13.04 6.27
CA GLN A 591 20.87 13.05 6.04
C GLN A 591 21.76 13.33 7.26
N GLN A 592 21.18 13.51 8.45
CA GLN A 592 21.95 13.64 9.69
C GLN A 592 22.09 12.31 10.44
N PRO A 593 23.28 12.00 10.98
CA PRO A 593 23.53 10.79 11.75
C PRO A 593 22.65 10.70 13.01
N LEU A 594 22.03 9.54 13.24
CA LEU A 594 21.36 9.22 14.50
C LEU A 594 22.34 8.51 15.44
N ASN A 595 22.54 9.10 16.61
CA ASN A 595 23.36 8.51 17.68
C ASN A 595 22.74 7.21 18.18
N ASP A 596 23.58 6.30 18.67
CA ASP A 596 23.18 5.01 19.25
C ASP A 596 22.45 4.06 18.27
N THR A 597 22.62 4.27 16.95
CA THR A 597 22.04 3.41 15.90
C THR A 597 23.08 2.56 15.16
N ASP A 598 24.32 2.59 15.63
CA ASP A 598 25.45 1.89 15.02
C ASP A 598 25.21 0.38 15.00
N ALA A 599 25.46 -0.25 13.86
CA ALA A 599 25.43 -1.70 13.72
C ALA A 599 26.65 -2.18 12.94
N GLU A 600 27.26 -3.25 13.44
CA GLU A 600 28.31 -3.94 12.71
C GLU A 600 27.67 -4.78 11.58
N VAL A 601 28.22 -4.65 10.37
CA VAL A 601 27.74 -5.37 9.18
C VAL A 601 28.92 -6.02 8.46
N ASP A 602 28.67 -7.12 7.76
CA ASP A 602 29.73 -7.81 7.01
C ASP A 602 29.93 -7.21 5.60
N ILE A 603 28.87 -6.59 5.06
CA ILE A 603 28.86 -5.96 3.73
C ILE A 603 28.05 -4.66 3.74
N TYR A 604 28.52 -3.64 3.01
CA TYR A 604 27.77 -2.44 2.71
C TYR A 604 28.01 -2.00 1.26
N VAL A 605 26.93 -1.67 0.54
CA VAL A 605 27.01 -1.22 -0.85
C VAL A 605 26.67 0.26 -0.95
N LYS A 606 27.62 1.05 -1.46
CA LYS A 606 27.38 2.45 -1.83
C LYS A 606 27.11 2.54 -3.33
N LYS A 607 25.86 2.88 -3.69
CA LYS A 607 25.46 3.13 -5.08
C LYS A 607 25.85 4.55 -5.48
N GLY A 608 26.52 4.70 -6.61
CA GLY A 608 26.80 5.98 -7.28
C GLY A 608 26.09 6.06 -8.64
N ASP A 609 26.25 7.19 -9.33
CA ASP A 609 25.50 7.49 -10.57
C ASP A 609 25.81 6.52 -11.74
N GLN A 610 27.00 5.89 -11.75
CA GLN A 610 27.46 4.99 -12.82
C GLN A 610 28.07 3.66 -12.29
N GLY A 611 27.90 3.33 -11.01
CA GLY A 611 28.48 2.10 -10.45
C GLY A 611 28.25 1.89 -8.95
N CYS A 612 28.73 0.76 -8.44
CA CYS A 612 28.52 0.31 -7.06
C CYS A 612 29.87 0.02 -6.38
N THR A 613 30.08 0.62 -5.19
CA THR A 613 31.24 0.33 -4.34
C THR A 613 30.83 -0.58 -3.19
N PHE A 614 31.44 -1.76 -3.13
CA PHE A 614 31.29 -2.77 -2.09
C PHE A 614 32.33 -2.55 -1.01
N TYR A 615 31.87 -2.33 0.21
CA TYR A 615 32.70 -2.34 1.41
C TYR A 615 32.52 -3.68 2.09
N LEU A 616 33.60 -4.45 2.24
CA LEU A 616 33.60 -5.80 2.79
C LEU A 616 34.39 -5.82 4.09
N LYS A 617 33.84 -6.41 5.15
CA LYS A 617 34.61 -6.71 6.35
C LYS A 617 35.57 -7.86 6.07
N HIS A 618 36.85 -7.67 6.38
CA HIS A 618 37.91 -8.64 6.14
C HIS A 618 37.63 -9.95 6.87
N ASN A 619 37.73 -11.06 6.15
CA ASN A 619 37.48 -12.39 6.70
C ASN A 619 38.51 -13.39 6.15
N ASP A 620 39.52 -13.73 6.96
CA ASP A 620 40.60 -14.64 6.57
C ASP A 620 40.12 -16.08 6.34
N ASP A 621 39.05 -16.50 7.02
CA ASP A 621 38.56 -17.88 7.00
C ASP A 621 37.59 -18.17 5.84
N MET A 622 37.26 -17.15 5.02
CA MET A 622 36.24 -17.22 3.96
C MET A 622 34.96 -17.94 4.43
N ALA A 623 34.51 -17.59 5.64
CA ALA A 623 33.40 -18.29 6.29
C ALA A 623 32.17 -18.35 5.38
N LEU A 624 31.57 -19.55 5.22
CA LEU A 624 30.45 -19.81 4.30
C LEU A 624 29.29 -18.82 4.45
N LYS A 625 28.98 -18.41 5.70
CA LYS A 625 27.92 -17.44 5.98
C LYS A 625 28.19 -16.07 5.34
N VAL A 626 29.40 -15.56 5.49
CA VAL A 626 29.82 -14.24 4.96
C VAL A 626 29.91 -14.30 3.43
N MET A 627 30.49 -15.36 2.88
CA MET A 627 30.54 -15.56 1.43
C MET A 627 29.14 -15.62 0.80
N ASN A 628 28.20 -16.30 1.45
CA ASN A 628 26.82 -16.34 0.98
C ASN A 628 26.13 -14.97 1.04
N GLU A 629 26.34 -14.20 2.10
CA GLU A 629 25.79 -12.84 2.23
C GLU A 629 26.33 -11.88 1.15
N ILE A 630 27.63 -11.95 0.88
CA ILE A 630 28.27 -11.18 -0.18
C ILE A 630 27.72 -11.60 -1.55
N ASN A 631 27.61 -12.90 -1.80
CA ASN A 631 27.10 -13.45 -3.05
C ASN A 631 25.64 -13.03 -3.33
N MET A 632 24.76 -13.14 -2.32
CA MET A 632 23.37 -12.68 -2.44
C MET A 632 23.28 -11.17 -2.75
N THR A 633 24.17 -10.38 -2.15
CA THR A 633 24.25 -8.94 -2.40
C THR A 633 24.77 -8.66 -3.81
N LEU A 634 25.81 -9.35 -4.26
CA LEU A 634 26.34 -9.25 -5.63
C LEU A 634 25.29 -9.62 -6.67
N THR A 635 24.57 -10.71 -6.48
CA THR A 635 23.47 -11.14 -7.35
C THR A 635 22.44 -10.03 -7.56
N LYS A 636 22.03 -9.36 -6.45
CA LYS A 636 21.06 -8.27 -6.48
C LYS A 636 21.59 -7.05 -7.22
N GLU A 637 22.82 -6.63 -6.94
CA GLU A 637 23.41 -5.43 -7.53
C GLU A 637 23.83 -5.63 -9.00
N ILE A 638 24.30 -6.82 -9.37
CA ILE A 638 24.55 -7.18 -10.78
C ILE A 638 23.26 -7.08 -11.59
N ASN A 639 22.14 -7.65 -11.10
CA ASN A 639 20.86 -7.51 -11.82
C ASN A 639 20.41 -6.05 -11.92
N ALA A 640 20.62 -5.24 -10.86
CA ALA A 640 20.28 -3.82 -10.90
C ALA A 640 21.11 -3.05 -11.94
N LEU A 641 22.41 -3.32 -12.04
CA LEU A 641 23.30 -2.73 -13.07
C LEU A 641 22.94 -3.17 -14.49
N LEU A 642 22.45 -4.40 -14.65
CA LEU A 642 21.89 -4.89 -15.91
C LEU A 642 20.51 -4.29 -16.26
N GLY A 643 19.98 -3.38 -15.44
CA GLY A 643 18.67 -2.76 -15.65
C GLY A 643 17.48 -3.63 -15.21
N ASN A 644 17.68 -4.53 -14.24
CA ASN A 644 16.72 -5.52 -13.76
C ASN A 644 16.16 -6.43 -14.87
N LYS A 645 17.00 -6.77 -15.86
CA LYS A 645 16.63 -7.64 -16.97
C LYS A 645 16.42 -9.10 -16.57
N LEU A 646 17.10 -9.59 -15.52
CA LEU A 646 16.94 -10.96 -15.05
C LEU A 646 15.68 -11.11 -14.18
N ALA A 647 14.87 -12.11 -14.49
CA ALA A 647 13.68 -12.47 -13.74
C ALA A 647 14.03 -13.16 -12.41
N SER A 648 13.06 -13.18 -11.48
CA SER A 648 13.26 -13.67 -10.11
C SER A 648 13.66 -15.16 -10.03
N ASN A 649 13.26 -15.99 -10.99
CA ASN A 649 13.65 -17.40 -11.11
C ASN A 649 15.10 -17.60 -11.56
N HIS A 650 15.71 -16.61 -12.24
CA HIS A 650 17.09 -16.65 -12.72
C HIS A 650 18.10 -16.07 -11.72
N LEU A 651 17.66 -15.31 -10.71
CA LEU A 651 18.52 -14.79 -9.65
C LEU A 651 19.21 -15.87 -8.81
N PRO A 652 18.54 -16.96 -8.37
CA PRO A 652 19.21 -18.07 -7.69
C PRO A 652 20.27 -18.75 -8.56
N VAL A 653 20.07 -18.75 -9.88
CA VAL A 653 21.04 -19.34 -10.81
C VAL A 653 22.27 -18.46 -10.91
N LEU A 654 22.11 -17.14 -11.02
CA LEU A 654 23.22 -16.19 -10.94
C LEU A 654 24.01 -16.35 -9.62
N GLY A 655 23.31 -16.48 -8.49
CA GLY A 655 23.95 -16.73 -7.20
C GLY A 655 24.74 -18.06 -7.17
N GLN A 656 24.24 -19.11 -7.83
CA GLN A 656 24.99 -20.36 -7.95
C GLN A 656 26.22 -20.22 -8.87
N LEU A 657 26.12 -19.46 -9.96
CA LEU A 657 27.23 -19.21 -10.88
C LEU A 657 28.38 -18.45 -10.20
N LEU A 658 28.05 -17.49 -9.32
CA LEU A 658 29.02 -16.77 -8.47
C LEU A 658 29.75 -17.66 -7.45
N MET A 659 29.38 -18.94 -7.30
CA MET A 659 30.06 -19.92 -6.46
C MET A 659 30.81 -20.99 -7.27
N CYS A 660 30.79 -20.94 -8.60
CA CYS A 660 31.41 -21.96 -9.45
C CYS A 660 32.87 -21.60 -9.73
N ASP A 661 33.79 -22.52 -9.45
CA ASP A 661 35.23 -22.24 -9.58
C ASP A 661 35.74 -22.38 -11.02
N ASP A 662 35.04 -23.13 -11.88
CA ASP A 662 35.44 -23.40 -13.25
C ASP A 662 34.27 -23.56 -14.24
N LEU A 663 34.62 -23.67 -15.53
CA LEU A 663 33.66 -23.79 -16.62
C LEU A 663 32.84 -25.09 -16.56
N GLN A 664 33.39 -26.18 -16.01
CA GLN A 664 32.66 -27.46 -15.89
C GLN A 664 31.56 -27.36 -14.84
N GLU A 665 31.84 -26.70 -13.71
CA GLU A 665 30.83 -26.42 -12.69
C GLU A 665 29.73 -25.50 -13.20
N ILE A 666 30.09 -24.49 -13.99
CA ILE A 666 29.12 -23.59 -14.64
C ILE A 666 28.24 -24.35 -15.64
N ARG A 667 28.82 -25.18 -16.51
CA ARG A 667 28.02 -26.01 -17.44
C ARG A 667 27.07 -26.94 -16.71
N LYS A 668 27.51 -27.56 -15.62
CA LYS A 668 26.64 -28.37 -14.75
C LYS A 668 25.54 -27.53 -14.11
N ALA A 669 25.83 -26.31 -13.67
CA ALA A 669 24.86 -25.39 -13.10
C ALA A 669 23.82 -24.96 -14.14
N LEU A 670 24.24 -24.55 -15.33
CA LEU A 670 23.36 -24.17 -16.44
C LEU A 670 22.44 -25.34 -16.84
N ALA A 671 23.02 -26.53 -17.07
CA ALA A 671 22.26 -27.72 -17.44
C ALA A 671 21.24 -28.15 -16.36
N LYS A 672 21.61 -28.04 -15.08
CA LYS A 672 20.71 -28.33 -13.96
C LYS A 672 19.48 -27.42 -13.95
N HIS A 673 19.64 -26.17 -14.37
CA HIS A 673 18.56 -25.18 -14.41
C HIS A 673 17.88 -25.07 -15.78
N GLY A 674 18.22 -25.95 -16.72
CA GLY A 674 17.62 -25.98 -18.06
C GLY A 674 18.00 -24.79 -18.95
N ILE A 675 19.09 -24.09 -18.63
CA ILE A 675 19.57 -22.95 -19.40
C ILE A 675 20.43 -23.44 -20.55
N HIS A 676 20.17 -22.92 -21.75
CA HIS A 676 20.97 -23.24 -22.92
C HIS A 676 22.40 -22.71 -22.76
N ASP A 677 23.37 -23.61 -22.83
CA ASP A 677 24.79 -23.24 -22.93
C ASP A 677 24.96 -22.50 -24.26
N SER A 678 25.28 -21.20 -24.18
CA SER A 678 25.42 -20.33 -25.35
C SER A 678 26.64 -20.66 -26.20
N ALA A 679 27.50 -21.56 -25.72
CA ALA A 679 28.52 -22.19 -26.54
C ALA A 679 27.88 -23.34 -27.33
N GLU A 680 27.82 -23.21 -28.66
CA GLU A 680 28.24 -24.36 -29.47
C GLU A 680 29.61 -24.75 -28.90
N ALA A 681 29.70 -25.94 -28.28
CA ALA A 681 30.88 -26.40 -27.56
C ALA A 681 32.13 -25.84 -28.21
N ASP A 682 32.78 -24.90 -27.53
CA ASP A 682 33.84 -24.02 -28.04
C ASP A 682 34.73 -24.81 -29.01
N ASN A 683 34.35 -24.81 -30.29
CA ASN A 683 35.10 -25.48 -31.32
C ASN A 683 36.18 -24.48 -31.75
N SER A 684 36.90 -23.93 -30.77
CA SER A 684 38.23 -23.37 -30.95
C SER A 684 39.12 -24.38 -31.69
N ALA A 685 38.79 -25.67 -31.56
CA ALA A 685 39.13 -26.77 -32.44
C ALA A 685 39.02 -26.50 -33.96
N LEU A 686 37.90 -25.99 -34.45
CA LEU A 686 37.70 -25.73 -35.89
C LEU A 686 38.38 -24.44 -36.36
N ASN A 687 38.86 -23.60 -35.43
CA ASN A 687 39.59 -22.40 -35.77
C ASN A 687 41.04 -22.75 -36.11
N PRO A 688 41.59 -22.25 -37.23
CA PRO A 688 42.99 -22.48 -37.58
C PRO A 688 43.92 -22.00 -36.46
N ALA A 689 45.02 -22.73 -36.23
CA ALA A 689 46.04 -22.32 -35.27
C ALA A 689 46.52 -20.89 -35.55
N GLU A 690 46.64 -20.06 -34.50
CA GLU A 690 47.01 -18.66 -34.68
C GLU A 690 48.37 -18.52 -35.39
N PRO A 691 48.48 -17.64 -36.40
CA PRO A 691 49.76 -17.37 -37.06
C PRO A 691 50.78 -16.91 -36.00
N GLY A 692 51.99 -17.48 -36.02
CA GLY A 692 53.05 -17.25 -35.03
C GLY A 692 53.24 -18.36 -34.00
N SER A 693 52.24 -19.22 -33.83
CA SER A 693 52.34 -20.37 -32.93
C SER A 693 53.32 -21.42 -33.45
N VAL A 694 54.04 -22.10 -32.56
CA VAL A 694 55.02 -23.13 -32.91
C VAL A 694 54.30 -24.35 -33.48
N ILE A 695 54.75 -24.86 -34.62
CA ILE A 695 54.26 -26.11 -35.21
C ILE A 695 54.68 -27.26 -34.29
N PRO A 696 53.73 -28.02 -33.74
CA PRO A 696 54.05 -29.15 -32.87
C PRO A 696 54.95 -30.17 -33.58
N ASP A 697 55.87 -30.78 -32.83
CA ASP A 697 56.84 -31.78 -33.34
C ASP A 697 56.19 -32.91 -34.20
N GLU A 698 54.94 -33.26 -33.91
CA GLU A 698 54.17 -34.26 -34.63
C GLU A 698 53.80 -33.85 -36.07
N TRP A 699 53.61 -32.55 -36.33
CA TRP A 699 53.26 -32.00 -37.65
C TRP A 699 54.48 -31.60 -38.49
N ILE A 700 55.67 -31.49 -37.90
CA ILE A 700 56.91 -31.10 -38.61
C ILE A 700 57.25 -32.09 -39.74
N ASP A 701 56.95 -33.40 -39.60
CA ASP A 701 57.18 -34.35 -40.71
C ASP A 701 56.26 -34.10 -41.92
N CYS A 702 55.09 -33.50 -41.68
CA CYS A 702 54.13 -33.16 -42.72
C CYS A 702 54.55 -31.94 -43.55
N LEU A 703 55.57 -31.18 -43.14
CA LEU A 703 56.10 -30.07 -43.93
C LEU A 703 56.83 -30.60 -45.17
N ASP A 704 56.39 -30.15 -46.35
CA ASP A 704 56.98 -30.48 -47.64
C ASP A 704 58.23 -29.67 -47.90
N MET A 705 59.32 -30.39 -48.11
CA MET A 705 60.64 -29.85 -48.39
C MET A 705 60.81 -29.51 -49.88
N ASN A 706 59.82 -29.79 -50.73
CA ASN A 706 59.88 -29.39 -52.13
C ASN A 706 59.95 -27.86 -52.25
N MET A 707 60.91 -27.34 -53.01
CA MET A 707 61.09 -25.89 -53.19
C MET A 707 60.18 -25.30 -54.27
N LEU A 708 59.61 -26.15 -55.13
CA LEU A 708 58.75 -25.74 -56.22
C LEU A 708 57.27 -25.67 -55.81
N ASN A 709 57.00 -25.63 -54.50
CA ASN A 709 55.65 -25.47 -53.99
C ASN A 709 55.07 -24.14 -54.46
N ASN A 710 53.78 -24.18 -54.82
CA ASN A 710 53.00 -22.98 -55.10
C ASN A 710 52.17 -22.64 -53.86
N PHE A 711 52.00 -21.35 -53.67
CA PHE A 711 51.47 -20.76 -52.45
C PHE A 711 50.37 -19.77 -52.82
N GLU A 712 49.23 -19.84 -52.15
CA GLU A 712 48.06 -18.98 -52.44
C GLU A 712 47.77 -17.99 -51.29
N GLU A 713 47.16 -16.85 -51.60
CA GLU A 713 46.76 -15.87 -50.57
C GLU A 713 45.67 -16.47 -49.67
N GLY A 714 45.86 -16.40 -48.36
CA GLY A 714 45.04 -17.04 -47.33
C GLY A 714 45.54 -18.43 -46.90
N GLU A 715 46.54 -19.02 -47.57
CA GLU A 715 47.05 -20.35 -47.23
C GLU A 715 47.87 -20.36 -45.91
N HIS A 716 47.68 -21.40 -45.09
CA HIS A 716 48.49 -21.66 -43.89
C HIS A 716 49.72 -22.50 -44.25
N VAL A 717 50.89 -21.98 -43.90
CA VAL A 717 52.20 -22.56 -44.22
C VAL A 717 53.09 -22.60 -42.98
N GLY A 718 54.10 -23.47 -43.01
CA GLY A 718 55.17 -23.45 -42.02
C GLY A 718 56.25 -22.44 -42.39
N TYR A 719 56.73 -21.68 -41.41
CA TYR A 719 57.85 -20.74 -41.55
C TYR A 719 58.94 -21.11 -40.53
N LEU A 720 60.19 -21.20 -40.98
CA LEU A 720 61.32 -21.53 -40.09
C LEU A 720 61.88 -20.25 -39.47
N SER A 721 61.67 -20.05 -38.16
CA SER A 721 62.15 -18.91 -37.40
C SER A 721 62.96 -19.37 -36.18
N ASN A 722 64.22 -18.92 -36.06
CA ASN A 722 65.11 -19.25 -34.93
C ASN A 722 65.16 -20.76 -34.60
N ASP A 723 65.42 -21.60 -35.61
CA ASP A 723 65.48 -23.06 -35.53
C ASP A 723 64.18 -23.79 -35.14
N ASN A 724 63.03 -23.09 -35.13
CA ASN A 724 61.71 -23.70 -34.91
C ASN A 724 60.76 -23.41 -36.08
N TYR A 725 59.93 -24.38 -36.44
CA TYR A 725 58.86 -24.20 -37.43
C TYR A 725 57.64 -23.57 -36.75
N ILE A 726 57.10 -22.48 -37.28
CA ILE A 726 55.91 -21.80 -36.79
C ILE A 726 54.84 -21.71 -37.87
N TYR A 727 53.56 -21.63 -37.49
CA TYR A 727 52.46 -21.40 -38.42
C TYR A 727 52.52 -19.96 -38.94
N ALA A 728 52.28 -19.78 -40.24
CA ALA A 728 52.19 -18.48 -40.88
C ALA A 728 51.09 -18.49 -41.95
N VAL A 729 50.48 -17.32 -42.19
CA VAL A 729 49.44 -17.18 -43.24
C VAL A 729 49.93 -16.26 -44.34
N ILE A 730 49.75 -16.67 -45.59
CA ILE A 730 50.15 -15.88 -46.74
C ILE A 730 49.14 -14.77 -46.94
N VAL A 731 49.58 -13.52 -46.78
CA VAL A 731 48.71 -12.34 -46.92
C VAL A 731 48.70 -11.87 -48.36
N LYS A 732 49.89 -11.82 -48.98
CA LYS A 732 50.04 -11.32 -50.34
C LYS A 732 51.31 -11.83 -51.01
N GLN A 733 51.23 -12.17 -52.29
CA GLN A 733 52.41 -12.42 -53.11
C GLN A 733 53.02 -11.09 -53.60
N LEU A 734 54.34 -10.93 -53.43
CA LEU A 734 55.07 -9.74 -53.89
C LEU A 734 55.67 -9.97 -55.29
N PRO A 735 55.74 -8.94 -56.15
CA PRO A 735 56.33 -9.07 -57.47
C PRO A 735 57.84 -9.35 -57.37
N GLY A 736 58.30 -10.44 -57.97
CA GLY A 736 59.71 -10.87 -57.96
C GLY A 736 60.30 -11.01 -59.37
N HIS A 737 61.64 -10.93 -59.47
CA HIS A 737 62.39 -11.12 -60.72
C HIS A 737 62.40 -12.59 -61.18
N THR A 738 62.55 -12.82 -62.48
CA THR A 738 62.34 -14.08 -63.23
C THR A 738 62.86 -15.35 -62.56
N GLY A 739 61.95 -16.25 -62.13
CA GLY A 739 62.23 -17.59 -61.58
C GLY A 739 61.21 -18.00 -60.50
N GLN A 740 60.92 -19.29 -60.33
CA GLN A 740 59.93 -19.76 -59.33
C GLN A 740 60.46 -19.65 -57.89
N LEU A 741 61.78 -19.83 -57.68
CA LEU A 741 62.45 -19.77 -56.37
C LEU A 741 62.71 -18.33 -55.86
N SER A 742 62.64 -17.33 -56.74
CA SER A 742 62.89 -15.91 -56.41
C SER A 742 61.65 -15.15 -55.95
N ARG A 743 60.52 -15.84 -55.77
CA ARG A 743 59.24 -15.25 -55.31
C ARG A 743 59.33 -14.88 -53.83
N ARG A 744 58.82 -13.69 -53.47
CA ARG A 744 58.70 -13.23 -52.08
C ARG A 744 57.23 -13.12 -51.68
N PHE A 745 56.96 -13.38 -50.41
CA PHE A 745 55.61 -13.36 -49.85
C PHE A 745 55.58 -12.49 -48.60
N LYS A 746 54.48 -11.76 -48.42
CA LYS A 746 54.15 -11.11 -47.16
C LYS A 746 53.32 -12.10 -46.34
N ILE A 747 53.83 -12.49 -45.17
CA ILE A 747 53.18 -13.45 -44.29
C ILE A 747 52.82 -12.82 -42.94
N GLN A 748 51.77 -13.34 -42.32
CA GLN A 748 51.36 -13.02 -40.96
C GLN A 748 51.92 -14.06 -40.00
N THR A 749 52.58 -13.62 -38.93
CA THR A 749 53.20 -14.47 -37.88
C THR A 749 52.74 -14.08 -36.47
N GLY A 750 51.61 -13.37 -36.35
CA GLY A 750 51.00 -12.93 -35.09
C GLY A 750 49.77 -12.06 -35.33
N ASN A 751 49.00 -11.74 -34.29
CA ASN A 751 47.96 -10.71 -34.35
C ASN A 751 48.64 -9.35 -34.61
N GLN A 752 48.69 -8.95 -35.89
CA GLN A 752 49.29 -7.71 -36.43
C GLN A 752 50.80 -7.71 -36.76
N VAL A 753 51.49 -8.86 -36.75
CA VAL A 753 52.91 -8.94 -37.17
C VAL A 753 53.02 -9.48 -38.59
N PHE A 754 53.48 -8.64 -39.52
CA PHE A 754 53.67 -8.99 -40.93
C PHE A 754 55.14 -8.91 -41.33
N ILE A 755 55.66 -9.98 -41.92
CA ILE A 755 57.06 -10.07 -42.37
C ILE A 755 57.14 -10.46 -43.84
N GLU A 756 58.21 -10.04 -44.52
CA GLU A 756 58.46 -10.36 -45.93
C GLU A 756 59.54 -11.43 -46.05
N VAL A 757 59.18 -12.58 -46.60
CA VAL A 757 60.04 -13.78 -46.63
C VAL A 757 60.20 -14.33 -48.04
N SER A 758 61.26 -15.10 -48.26
CA SER A 758 61.48 -15.82 -49.51
C SER A 758 60.64 -17.10 -49.57
N SER A 759 60.26 -17.55 -50.77
CA SER A 759 59.60 -18.85 -50.99
C SER A 759 60.37 -20.03 -50.38
N LEU A 760 61.71 -19.90 -50.28
CA LEU A 760 62.61 -20.91 -49.73
C LEU A 760 62.46 -21.12 -48.22
N GLU A 761 61.88 -20.15 -47.52
CA GLU A 761 61.67 -20.17 -46.06
C GLU A 761 60.27 -20.68 -45.68
N LEU A 762 59.40 -20.90 -46.67
CA LEU A 762 58.01 -21.35 -46.49
C LEU A 762 57.83 -22.82 -46.86
N TYR A 763 57.11 -23.56 -46.03
CA TYR A 763 56.89 -25.01 -46.15
C TYR A 763 55.40 -25.31 -46.23
N GLN A 764 54.98 -26.07 -47.24
CA GLN A 764 53.58 -26.46 -47.42
C GLN A 764 53.28 -27.75 -46.67
N PHE A 765 52.06 -27.97 -46.19
CA PHE A 765 51.69 -29.24 -45.54
C PHE A 765 51.35 -30.33 -46.59
N LYS A 766 51.96 -31.51 -46.46
CA LYS A 766 51.71 -32.68 -47.31
C LYS A 766 50.34 -33.28 -47.01
N ARG A 767 49.66 -33.77 -48.06
CA ARG A 767 48.42 -34.55 -47.95
C ARG A 767 48.75 -36.03 -47.70
N GLU A 768 48.36 -36.59 -46.56
CA GLU A 768 48.46 -38.03 -46.33
C GLU A 768 47.46 -38.80 -47.21
N LYS A 769 47.90 -39.88 -47.86
CA LYS A 769 47.00 -40.80 -48.59
C LYS A 769 46.34 -41.73 -47.58
N LYS A 770 45.00 -41.72 -47.52
CA LYS A 770 44.22 -42.66 -46.69
C LYS A 770 44.61 -44.11 -47.03
N PRO A 771 44.92 -44.98 -46.06
CA PRO A 771 45.05 -46.41 -46.31
C PRO A 771 43.70 -46.94 -46.81
N LYS A 772 43.70 -47.70 -47.92
CA LYS A 772 42.49 -48.33 -48.47
C LYS A 772 41.88 -49.24 -47.41
N LEU A 773 40.77 -48.79 -46.81
CA LEU A 773 40.06 -49.51 -45.76
C LEU A 773 39.56 -50.86 -46.33
N LYS A 774 40.09 -51.98 -45.84
CA LYS A 774 39.52 -53.31 -46.09
C LYS A 774 38.12 -53.32 -45.45
N LYS A 775 37.08 -53.51 -46.27
CA LYS A 775 35.70 -53.76 -45.79
C LYS A 775 35.69 -54.97 -44.86
N MET A 776 35.56 -54.74 -43.55
CA MET A 776 35.08 -55.74 -42.60
C MET A 776 33.57 -55.58 -42.48
N THR A 777 32.86 -56.60 -42.94
CA THR A 777 31.42 -56.76 -42.75
C THR A 777 31.20 -57.27 -41.33
N ILE A 778 30.52 -56.50 -40.48
CA ILE A 778 29.94 -56.99 -39.23
C ILE A 778 28.47 -56.53 -39.18
N LYS A 779 27.58 -57.50 -39.00
CA LYS A 779 26.11 -57.35 -38.93
C LYS A 779 25.66 -56.97 -37.51
N SER A 780 24.49 -56.33 -37.45
CA SER A 780 23.50 -56.32 -36.34
C SER A 780 23.81 -55.39 -35.15
N GLU A 781 22.92 -54.56 -34.59
CA GLU A 781 21.47 -54.27 -34.76
C GLU A 781 21.14 -52.94 -34.03
N ALA A 782 19.94 -52.40 -34.26
CA ALA A 782 19.25 -51.28 -33.56
C ALA A 782 19.35 -49.85 -34.14
N SER A 783 18.57 -49.64 -35.22
CA SER A 783 17.54 -48.59 -35.40
C SER A 783 17.66 -47.26 -34.64
N CYS A 784 17.92 -46.18 -35.38
CA CYS A 784 17.39 -44.83 -35.08
C CYS A 784 16.62 -44.34 -36.32
N MET A 785 15.41 -43.85 -36.10
CA MET A 785 14.45 -43.47 -37.14
C MET A 785 14.86 -42.18 -37.85
N GLU A 786 14.83 -42.20 -39.18
CA GLU A 786 14.88 -41.00 -40.02
C GLU A 786 13.51 -40.84 -40.68
N LEU A 787 12.82 -39.74 -40.36
CA LEU A 787 11.50 -39.38 -40.87
C LEU A 787 11.63 -38.73 -42.25
N LEU A 788 11.01 -39.36 -43.24
CA LEU A 788 10.74 -38.80 -44.56
C LEU A 788 9.60 -37.78 -44.52
N LEU A 789 9.75 -36.68 -45.27
CA LEU A 789 8.64 -35.96 -45.89
C LEU A 789 9.03 -35.58 -47.34
N HIS A 790 8.33 -36.26 -48.27
CA HIS A 790 8.16 -35.95 -49.71
C HIS A 790 7.52 -34.55 -49.89
N GLU A 791 7.55 -33.82 -51.02
CA GLU A 791 7.54 -34.02 -52.48
C GLU A 791 7.89 -32.62 -53.07
N GLY A 792 8.41 -32.36 -54.27
CA GLY A 792 8.63 -33.13 -55.47
C GLY A 792 9.27 -32.19 -56.54
N SER A 793 9.97 -32.77 -57.51
CA SER A 793 9.96 -32.35 -58.92
C SER A 793 10.80 -33.35 -59.71
N GLU A 794 10.15 -33.93 -60.71
CA GLU A 794 10.69 -34.89 -61.64
C GLU A 794 11.81 -34.26 -62.47
N TRP A 795 12.93 -34.98 -62.64
CA TRP A 795 13.79 -34.81 -63.80
C TRP A 795 14.27 -36.18 -64.26
N ASN A 796 13.70 -36.63 -65.38
CA ASN A 796 14.13 -37.80 -66.13
C ASN A 796 15.32 -37.41 -67.01
N GLY A 797 16.35 -38.25 -67.06
CA GLY A 797 17.46 -38.10 -68.00
C GLY A 797 18.50 -39.20 -67.87
N THR A 798 18.36 -40.24 -68.69
CA THR A 798 19.46 -41.09 -69.17
C THR A 798 20.60 -40.23 -69.70
N GLU A 799 21.85 -40.49 -69.30
CA GLU A 799 23.02 -40.60 -70.20
C GLU A 799 24.34 -40.84 -69.44
N GLU A 800 25.01 -41.91 -69.88
CA GLU A 800 26.42 -41.97 -70.24
C GLU A 800 27.51 -41.48 -69.27
N TYR A 801 28.22 -42.49 -68.75
CA TYR A 801 29.63 -42.40 -68.33
C TYR A 801 30.46 -41.67 -69.40
N SER A 802 31.02 -40.52 -69.03
CA SER A 802 32.14 -39.93 -69.75
C SER A 802 33.16 -39.33 -68.78
N ASP A 803 34.41 -39.62 -69.13
CA ASP A 803 35.72 -39.29 -68.54
C ASP A 803 35.82 -38.05 -67.63
N GLU A 804 36.29 -38.27 -66.40
CA GLU A 804 37.04 -37.27 -65.65
C GLU A 804 38.56 -37.50 -65.76
N LYS A 805 39.21 -36.44 -66.21
CA LYS A 805 40.65 -36.22 -66.39
C LYS A 805 41.48 -36.50 -65.11
N PRO A 806 42.76 -36.86 -65.24
CA PRO A 806 43.64 -37.06 -64.10
C PRO A 806 43.95 -35.73 -63.38
N SER A 807 43.70 -35.70 -62.08
CA SER A 807 44.06 -34.57 -61.20
C SER A 807 45.58 -34.52 -60.91
N PRO A 808 46.18 -33.34 -60.71
CA PRO A 808 47.62 -33.13 -60.62
C PRO A 808 48.16 -33.24 -59.19
N SER A 809 48.32 -34.46 -58.65
CA SER A 809 48.94 -34.63 -57.31
C SER A 809 49.82 -35.86 -57.16
N ARG A 810 50.90 -35.93 -57.94
CA ARG A 810 52.04 -36.82 -57.65
C ARG A 810 53.15 -36.01 -56.97
N THR A 811 53.31 -36.15 -55.66
CA THR A 811 54.32 -35.46 -54.84
C THR A 811 55.67 -36.19 -54.77
N LEU A 812 55.85 -37.33 -55.42
CA LEU A 812 57.16 -37.99 -55.60
C LEU A 812 57.24 -38.50 -57.04
N PRO A 813 58.41 -38.42 -57.72
CA PRO A 813 58.56 -38.95 -59.06
C PRO A 813 58.36 -40.46 -59.09
N ALA A 814 57.80 -40.95 -60.21
CA ALA A 814 57.47 -42.37 -60.39
C ALA A 814 58.70 -43.23 -60.73
N SER A 815 59.83 -42.60 -61.07
CA SER A 815 61.09 -43.24 -61.47
C SER A 815 62.33 -42.47 -60.96
N LEU A 816 63.49 -43.14 -60.96
CA LEU A 816 64.77 -42.54 -60.59
C LEU A 816 65.22 -41.47 -61.61
N GLU A 817 64.85 -41.62 -62.87
CA GLU A 817 65.18 -40.70 -63.96
C GLU A 817 64.48 -39.36 -63.79
N GLU A 818 63.20 -39.37 -63.42
CA GLU A 818 62.44 -38.15 -63.09
C GLU A 818 63.05 -37.42 -61.88
N ALA A 819 63.47 -38.17 -60.85
CA ALA A 819 64.15 -37.60 -59.68
C ALA A 819 65.48 -36.92 -60.04
N LYS A 820 66.28 -37.52 -60.94
CA LYS A 820 67.54 -36.92 -61.43
C LYS A 820 67.30 -35.63 -62.20
N ILE A 821 66.28 -35.60 -63.06
CA ILE A 821 65.89 -34.39 -63.82
C ILE A 821 65.45 -33.27 -62.87
N GLU A 822 64.63 -33.58 -61.87
CA GLU A 822 64.20 -32.62 -60.84
C GLU A 822 65.41 -32.08 -60.06
N ILE A 823 66.33 -32.95 -59.63
CA ILE A 823 67.57 -32.57 -58.95
C ILE A 823 68.42 -31.63 -59.81
N ASP A 824 68.67 -31.96 -61.08
CA ASP A 824 69.50 -31.14 -61.96
C ASP A 824 68.84 -29.78 -62.25
N LYS A 825 67.52 -29.74 -62.43
CA LYS A 825 66.77 -28.49 -62.62
C LYS A 825 66.84 -27.60 -61.38
N CYS A 826 66.60 -28.16 -60.19
CA CYS A 826 66.70 -27.42 -58.93
C CYS A 826 68.13 -26.93 -58.70
N LEU A 827 69.15 -27.75 -58.93
CA LEU A 827 70.56 -27.33 -58.76
C LEU A 827 70.95 -26.20 -59.71
N ALA A 828 70.46 -26.22 -60.96
CA ALA A 828 70.70 -25.14 -61.92
C ALA A 828 70.11 -23.81 -61.45
N GLU A 829 68.87 -23.82 -60.94
CA GLU A 829 68.21 -22.62 -60.41
C GLU A 829 68.87 -22.15 -59.10
N ILE A 830 69.20 -23.07 -58.17
CA ILE A 830 69.85 -22.76 -56.88
C ILE A 830 71.21 -22.07 -57.08
N TRP A 831 71.95 -22.45 -58.11
CA TRP A 831 73.28 -21.87 -58.38
C TRP A 831 73.22 -20.42 -58.87
N THR A 832 72.05 -19.93 -59.27
CA THR A 832 71.82 -18.52 -59.67
C THR A 832 71.44 -17.61 -58.51
N LEU A 833 71.20 -18.15 -57.31
CA LEU A 833 70.77 -17.42 -56.12
C LEU A 833 71.94 -16.75 -55.37
N SER A 834 71.60 -15.80 -54.49
CA SER A 834 72.55 -15.16 -53.56
C SER A 834 73.12 -16.17 -52.54
N GLU A 835 74.30 -15.91 -51.98
CA GLU A 835 75.01 -16.86 -51.09
C GLU A 835 74.20 -17.30 -49.86
N GLY A 836 73.37 -16.42 -49.30
CA GLY A 836 72.49 -16.74 -48.16
C GLY A 836 71.30 -17.62 -48.55
N GLU A 837 70.63 -17.29 -49.66
CA GLU A 837 69.49 -18.06 -50.17
C GLU A 837 69.92 -19.42 -50.73
N LYS A 838 71.12 -19.48 -51.30
CA LYS A 838 71.74 -20.70 -51.82
C LYS A 838 71.96 -21.75 -50.72
N HIS A 839 72.34 -21.34 -49.51
CA HIS A 839 72.47 -22.26 -48.37
C HIS A 839 71.12 -22.83 -47.95
N THR A 840 70.10 -21.98 -47.76
CA THR A 840 68.74 -22.38 -47.37
C THR A 840 68.10 -23.29 -48.42
N ALA A 841 68.26 -22.96 -49.70
CA ALA A 841 67.82 -23.81 -50.79
C ALA A 841 68.59 -25.14 -50.77
N MET A 842 69.93 -25.15 -50.68
CA MET A 842 70.70 -26.40 -50.66
C MET A 842 70.29 -27.31 -49.49
N LYS A 843 70.10 -26.76 -48.28
CA LYS A 843 69.58 -27.47 -47.11
C LYS A 843 68.23 -28.14 -47.41
N ARG A 844 67.32 -27.39 -48.03
CA ARG A 844 65.97 -27.86 -48.35
C ARG A 844 65.98 -28.97 -49.44
N LEU A 845 66.85 -28.89 -50.44
CA LEU A 845 67.01 -29.96 -51.46
C LEU A 845 67.58 -31.22 -50.82
N TYR A 846 68.54 -31.04 -49.91
CA TYR A 846 69.17 -32.12 -49.17
C TYR A 846 68.14 -32.86 -48.30
N LEU A 847 67.33 -32.14 -47.51
CA LEU A 847 66.29 -32.73 -46.68
C LEU A 847 65.16 -33.38 -47.50
N ARG A 848 64.85 -32.83 -48.68
CA ARG A 848 63.84 -33.36 -49.60
C ARG A 848 64.14 -34.79 -50.07
N TRP A 849 65.40 -35.06 -50.40
CA TRP A 849 65.83 -36.37 -50.90
C TRP A 849 66.40 -37.29 -49.81
N HIS A 850 66.61 -36.80 -48.59
CA HIS A 850 67.16 -37.59 -47.49
C HIS A 850 66.29 -38.83 -47.18
N PRO A 851 66.88 -40.03 -46.98
CA PRO A 851 66.13 -41.28 -46.74
C PRO A 851 65.21 -41.23 -45.52
N ASP A 852 65.64 -40.62 -44.41
CA ASP A 852 64.82 -40.51 -43.18
C ASP A 852 63.54 -39.67 -43.34
N LYS A 853 63.45 -38.82 -44.37
CA LYS A 853 62.24 -38.03 -44.68
C LYS A 853 61.29 -38.73 -45.66
N ASN A 854 61.72 -39.83 -46.28
CA ASN A 854 60.96 -40.57 -47.29
C ASN A 854 60.91 -42.09 -46.96
N PRO A 855 60.35 -42.49 -45.81
CA PRO A 855 60.34 -43.88 -45.38
C PRO A 855 59.51 -44.82 -46.27
N GLU A 856 58.62 -44.27 -47.11
CA GLU A 856 57.75 -45.06 -47.98
C GLU A 856 58.39 -45.41 -49.34
N CYS A 857 59.48 -44.72 -49.71
CA CYS A 857 60.19 -44.91 -50.99
C CYS A 857 61.72 -44.94 -50.78
N ILE A 858 62.19 -45.68 -49.77
CA ILE A 858 63.59 -45.68 -49.32
C ILE A 858 64.58 -45.97 -50.45
N GLU A 859 64.26 -46.90 -51.36
CA GLU A 859 65.18 -47.32 -52.45
C GLU A 859 65.42 -46.17 -53.44
N ILE A 860 64.36 -45.55 -53.95
CA ILE A 860 64.44 -44.43 -54.91
C ILE A 860 65.06 -43.21 -54.24
N SER A 861 64.64 -42.87 -53.01
CA SER A 861 65.17 -41.72 -52.29
C SER A 861 66.65 -41.89 -51.95
N THR A 862 67.12 -43.09 -51.62
CA THR A 862 68.55 -43.34 -51.34
C THR A 862 69.41 -43.16 -52.58
N GLU A 863 68.99 -43.68 -53.73
CA GLU A 863 69.73 -43.52 -54.99
C GLU A 863 69.67 -42.09 -55.54
N ALA A 864 68.51 -41.42 -55.45
CA ALA A 864 68.38 -40.00 -55.78
C ALA A 864 69.23 -39.11 -54.87
N PHE A 865 69.31 -39.42 -53.57
CA PHE A 865 70.16 -38.73 -52.62
C PHE A 865 71.65 -38.91 -52.91
N LYS A 866 72.09 -40.15 -53.24
CA LYS A 866 73.47 -40.40 -53.72
C LYS A 866 73.78 -39.60 -54.98
N TYR A 867 72.83 -39.51 -55.91
CA TYR A 867 72.99 -38.72 -57.13
C TYR A 867 73.13 -37.22 -56.82
N LEU A 868 72.25 -36.67 -55.99
CA LEU A 868 72.29 -35.29 -55.50
C LEU A 868 73.66 -34.95 -54.89
N MET A 869 74.14 -35.80 -53.98
CA MET A 869 75.43 -35.63 -53.31
C MET A 869 76.61 -35.61 -54.29
N ASN A 870 76.64 -36.58 -55.22
CA ASN A 870 77.65 -36.62 -56.28
C ASN A 870 77.59 -35.39 -57.20
N ARG A 871 76.39 -34.85 -57.47
CA ARG A 871 76.20 -33.68 -58.33
C ARG A 871 76.63 -32.39 -57.64
N ILE A 872 76.30 -32.21 -56.36
CA ILE A 872 76.78 -31.11 -55.53
C ILE A 872 78.31 -31.13 -55.47
N ASP A 873 78.92 -32.29 -55.20
CA ASP A 873 80.38 -32.43 -55.18
C ASP A 873 81.02 -32.08 -56.53
N LYS A 874 80.43 -32.51 -57.66
CA LYS A 874 80.90 -32.14 -59.01
C LYS A 874 80.79 -30.64 -59.29
N LEU A 875 79.70 -29.99 -58.88
CA LEU A 875 79.49 -28.55 -59.07
C LEU A 875 80.38 -27.71 -58.16
N THR A 876 80.75 -28.25 -56.99
CA THR A 876 81.62 -27.57 -56.01
C THR A 876 83.10 -27.74 -56.37
N ASN A 877 83.48 -28.87 -56.98
CA ASN A 877 84.88 -29.18 -57.33
C ASN A 877 85.24 -29.00 -58.82
N GLY A 878 84.26 -28.78 -59.71
CA GLY A 878 84.44 -28.82 -61.17
C GLY A 878 84.26 -27.48 -61.89
N LYS A 879 85.36 -26.74 -62.06
CA LYS A 879 85.70 -25.93 -63.26
C LYS A 879 87.17 -25.47 -63.14
N THR A 880 88.07 -26.32 -63.63
CA THR A 880 89.42 -25.94 -64.07
C THR A 880 89.36 -25.36 -65.49
N THR A 881 90.26 -24.40 -65.77
CA THR A 881 90.54 -23.66 -67.02
C THR A 881 89.54 -22.57 -67.43
N ASP A 882 89.56 -21.41 -66.76
CA ASP A 882 90.24 -20.21 -67.29
C ASP A 882 90.27 -19.09 -66.24
N SER A 883 91.27 -18.22 -66.33
CA SER A 883 91.71 -17.26 -65.33
C SER A 883 90.67 -16.21 -64.90
N SER A 884 90.13 -16.34 -63.69
CA SER A 884 89.90 -15.28 -62.68
C SER A 884 89.10 -15.86 -61.50
N LYS A 885 89.70 -15.91 -60.31
CA LYS A 885 89.02 -16.41 -59.09
C LYS A 885 87.92 -15.43 -58.64
N PRO A 886 86.71 -15.90 -58.30
CA PRO A 886 85.93 -15.33 -57.22
C PRO A 886 86.15 -16.16 -55.95
N GLN A 887 86.48 -15.46 -54.88
CA GLN A 887 86.70 -15.97 -53.54
C GLN A 887 85.35 -16.42 -52.96
N GLY A 888 85.18 -17.72 -52.65
CA GLY A 888 84.02 -18.24 -51.94
C GLY A 888 83.39 -19.52 -52.52
N SER A 889 84.12 -20.65 -52.59
CA SER A 889 83.46 -21.95 -52.83
C SER A 889 82.98 -22.53 -51.48
N GLN A 890 81.70 -22.35 -51.15
CA GLN A 890 81.10 -22.93 -49.95
C GLN A 890 81.18 -24.46 -49.97
N ASN A 891 81.82 -25.04 -48.95
CA ASN A 891 81.91 -26.48 -48.78
C ASN A 891 80.70 -26.96 -47.95
N PHE A 892 79.61 -27.35 -48.62
CA PHE A 892 78.37 -27.80 -47.95
C PHE A 892 78.56 -29.02 -47.04
N ARG A 893 79.67 -29.76 -47.19
CA ARG A 893 80.01 -30.92 -46.38
C ARG A 893 80.04 -30.64 -44.87
N ASN A 894 80.36 -29.41 -44.47
CA ASN A 894 80.41 -29.03 -43.05
C ASN A 894 79.02 -29.05 -42.38
N PHE A 895 77.94 -28.93 -43.15
CA PHE A 895 76.57 -28.84 -42.62
C PHE A 895 75.80 -30.17 -42.69
N TYR A 896 76.35 -31.19 -43.36
CA TYR A 896 75.68 -32.48 -43.50
C TYR A 896 75.41 -33.16 -42.16
N GLY A 897 76.27 -32.95 -41.15
CA GLY A 897 76.05 -33.44 -39.78
C GLY A 897 74.75 -32.89 -39.18
N ASP A 898 74.58 -31.57 -39.23
CA ASP A 898 73.41 -30.88 -38.69
C ASP A 898 72.14 -31.25 -39.47
N TRP A 899 72.21 -31.30 -40.81
CA TRP A 899 71.07 -31.66 -41.65
C TRP A 899 70.65 -33.12 -41.46
N ASN A 900 71.60 -34.04 -41.26
CA ASN A 900 71.30 -35.43 -40.92
C ASN A 900 70.66 -35.53 -39.53
N GLN A 901 71.10 -34.73 -38.56
CA GLN A 901 70.50 -34.70 -37.23
C GLN A 901 69.06 -34.17 -37.31
N GLU A 902 68.80 -33.14 -38.12
CA GLU A 902 67.47 -32.59 -38.35
C GLU A 902 66.53 -33.59 -39.03
N ALA A 903 66.98 -34.28 -40.07
CA ALA A 903 66.22 -35.35 -40.71
C ALA A 903 65.85 -36.47 -39.73
N ARG A 904 66.78 -36.85 -38.84
CA ARG A 904 66.52 -37.83 -37.77
C ARG A 904 65.56 -37.29 -36.71
N ARG A 905 65.64 -36.01 -36.32
CA ARG A 905 64.71 -35.39 -35.36
C ARG A 905 63.28 -35.45 -35.87
N HIS A 906 63.07 -35.11 -37.15
CA HIS A 906 61.75 -35.19 -37.79
C HIS A 906 61.20 -36.63 -37.75
N ARG A 907 62.02 -37.63 -38.05
CA ARG A 907 61.65 -39.05 -37.97
C ARG A 907 61.32 -39.51 -36.54
N HIS A 908 62.15 -39.16 -35.55
CA HIS A 908 61.91 -39.54 -34.16
C HIS A 908 60.68 -38.85 -33.54
N GLY A 909 60.35 -37.63 -33.99
CA GLY A 909 59.09 -36.96 -33.62
C GLY A 909 57.88 -37.79 -34.05
N ARG A 910 57.84 -38.17 -35.33
CA ARG A 910 56.81 -39.06 -35.89
C ARG A 910 56.73 -40.40 -35.16
N GLU A 911 57.86 -41.09 -34.95
CA GLU A 911 57.86 -42.40 -34.27
C GLU A 911 57.40 -42.31 -32.80
N ARG A 912 57.78 -41.27 -32.05
CA ARG A 912 57.33 -41.07 -30.67
C ARG A 912 55.83 -40.86 -30.58
N PHE A 913 55.27 -40.05 -31.48
CA PHE A 913 53.83 -39.81 -31.56
C PHE A 913 53.06 -41.11 -31.82
N TYR A 914 53.41 -41.86 -32.88
CA TYR A 914 52.76 -43.13 -33.22
C TYR A 914 52.90 -44.21 -32.12
N ARG A 915 54.02 -44.21 -31.37
CA ARG A 915 54.24 -45.18 -30.29
C ARG A 915 53.42 -44.87 -29.05
N ARG A 916 53.18 -43.58 -28.74
CA ARG A 916 52.44 -43.12 -27.56
C ARG A 916 50.93 -43.33 -27.68
N TYR A 917 50.39 -43.32 -28.91
CA TYR A 917 48.94 -43.38 -29.16
C TYR A 917 48.47 -44.65 -29.89
N LYS A 918 49.27 -45.72 -29.87
CA LYS A 918 48.93 -46.99 -30.55
C LYS A 918 47.75 -47.76 -29.92
N SER A 919 47.30 -47.38 -28.72
CA SER A 919 46.29 -48.12 -27.92
C SER A 919 45.21 -47.23 -27.28
N SER A 920 45.25 -45.91 -27.50
CA SER A 920 44.26 -44.94 -27.02
C SER A 920 44.00 -43.99 -28.17
N GLY A 921 42.75 -43.93 -28.66
CA GLY A 921 42.36 -43.06 -29.75
C GLY A 921 42.88 -41.64 -29.51
N TYR A 922 43.74 -41.18 -30.43
CA TYR A 922 44.26 -39.81 -30.41
C TYR A 922 43.08 -38.84 -30.55
N ASN A 923 42.93 -37.95 -29.58
CA ASN A 923 41.99 -36.83 -29.65
C ASN A 923 42.80 -35.52 -29.72
N PHE A 924 42.94 -35.00 -30.93
CA PHE A 924 43.65 -33.75 -31.24
C PHE A 924 43.21 -32.59 -30.32
N TRP A 925 41.92 -32.55 -29.98
CA TRP A 925 41.28 -31.40 -29.34
C TRP A 925 41.58 -31.24 -27.85
N THR A 926 41.86 -32.33 -27.12
CA THR A 926 42.21 -32.26 -25.69
C THR A 926 43.69 -31.95 -25.42
N HIS A 927 44.54 -31.97 -26.45
CA HIS A 927 45.99 -31.85 -26.26
C HIS A 927 46.46 -30.40 -26.02
N HIS A 928 45.70 -29.41 -26.52
CA HIS A 928 46.11 -28.00 -26.53
C HIS A 928 45.61 -27.17 -25.33
N GLU A 929 44.56 -27.61 -24.61
CA GLU A 929 43.96 -26.82 -23.51
C GLU A 929 44.64 -27.01 -22.13
N ASN A 930 45.40 -28.09 -21.93
CA ASN A 930 46.05 -28.38 -20.66
C ASN A 930 47.46 -28.92 -20.89
N VAL A 931 48.41 -28.04 -21.26
CA VAL A 931 49.83 -28.33 -21.10
C VAL A 931 50.23 -27.85 -19.70
N PRO A 932 50.36 -28.74 -18.70
CA PRO A 932 50.80 -28.34 -17.38
C PRO A 932 52.18 -27.68 -17.51
N ARG A 933 52.43 -26.59 -16.79
CA ARG A 933 53.77 -25.97 -16.69
C ARG A 933 54.44 -26.45 -15.40
N PRO A 934 55.34 -27.44 -15.46
CA PRO A 934 56.19 -27.84 -14.34
C PRO A 934 56.85 -26.65 -13.64
N ASN A 935 56.77 -26.60 -12.30
CA ASN A 935 57.53 -25.65 -11.49
C ASN A 935 58.47 -26.42 -10.54
N ARG A 936 59.64 -26.81 -11.06
CA ARG A 936 60.66 -27.55 -10.31
C ARG A 936 61.25 -26.73 -9.13
N PRO A 937 61.57 -25.43 -9.26
CA PRO A 937 62.07 -24.64 -8.13
C PRO A 937 61.11 -24.60 -6.94
N GLU A 938 59.81 -24.43 -7.21
CA GLU A 938 58.79 -24.43 -6.15
C GLU A 938 58.61 -25.83 -5.56
N ALA A 939 58.63 -26.90 -6.38
CA ALA A 939 58.64 -28.28 -5.87
C ALA A 939 59.79 -28.52 -4.89
N GLN A 940 61.02 -28.09 -5.20
CA GLN A 940 62.16 -28.20 -4.31
C GLN A 940 62.02 -27.36 -3.03
N ARG A 941 61.37 -26.18 -3.10
CA ARG A 941 61.08 -25.35 -1.93
C ARG A 941 60.15 -26.05 -0.94
N TRP A 942 59.06 -26.65 -1.44
CA TRP A 942 58.11 -27.40 -0.62
C TRP A 942 58.73 -28.67 -0.05
N LEU A 943 59.55 -29.38 -0.83
CA LEU A 943 60.26 -30.57 -0.38
C LEU A 943 61.24 -30.25 0.76
N ARG A 944 61.96 -29.12 0.69
CA ARG A 944 62.84 -28.67 1.78
C ARG A 944 62.08 -28.47 3.09
N GLN A 945 60.89 -27.86 3.06
CA GLN A 945 60.09 -27.71 4.27
C GLN A 945 59.58 -29.07 4.79
N ALA A 946 59.21 -29.99 3.90
CA ALA A 946 58.80 -31.34 4.29
C ALA A 946 59.92 -32.08 5.06
N HIS A 947 61.19 -31.96 4.64
CA HIS A 947 62.32 -32.52 5.38
C HIS A 947 62.52 -31.87 6.75
N CYS A 948 62.37 -30.54 6.85
CA CYS A 948 62.45 -29.85 8.15
C CYS A 948 61.37 -30.34 9.11
N ASP A 949 60.14 -30.53 8.62
CA ASP A 949 59.02 -31.01 9.41
C ASP A 949 59.22 -32.46 9.87
N LEU A 950 59.76 -33.33 9.00
CA LEU A 950 60.09 -34.72 9.36
C LEU A 950 61.20 -34.79 10.42
N ALA A 951 62.27 -34.01 10.25
CA ALA A 951 63.35 -33.92 11.23
C ALA A 951 62.88 -33.33 12.58
N ALA A 952 61.86 -32.48 12.56
CA ALA A 952 61.21 -31.98 13.77
C ALA A 952 60.30 -33.03 14.43
N ALA A 953 59.68 -33.93 13.66
CA ALA A 953 58.90 -35.05 14.18
C ALA A 953 59.79 -36.13 14.83
N GLU A 954 60.95 -36.42 14.24
CA GLU A 954 61.94 -37.38 14.77
C GLU A 954 62.42 -36.99 16.18
N LYS A 955 62.54 -35.69 16.45
CA LYS A 955 62.95 -35.16 17.76
C LYS A 955 61.90 -35.33 18.84
N ASP A 956 60.63 -35.54 18.48
CA ASP A 956 59.54 -35.70 19.46
C ASP A 956 59.34 -37.15 19.90
N ILE A 957 60.02 -38.12 19.24
CA ILE A 957 59.88 -39.55 19.54
C ILE A 957 60.31 -39.82 20.98
N GLY A 958 59.44 -40.48 21.75
CA GLY A 958 59.70 -40.89 23.13
C GLY A 958 59.69 -39.75 24.17
N ASN A 959 59.24 -38.55 23.79
CA ASN A 959 59.17 -37.37 24.67
C ASN A 959 57.76 -37.11 25.27
N GLY A 960 56.83 -38.06 25.16
CA GLY A 960 55.47 -37.94 25.69
C GLY A 960 54.59 -36.91 24.96
N SER A 961 54.97 -36.51 23.75
CA SER A 961 54.26 -35.54 22.90
C SER A 961 53.83 -36.20 21.57
N THR A 962 53.23 -37.38 21.66
CA THR A 962 52.87 -38.23 20.51
C THR A 962 51.99 -37.50 19.50
N GLU A 963 51.04 -36.70 19.97
CA GLU A 963 50.15 -35.89 19.14
C GLU A 963 50.92 -34.89 18.27
N TRP A 964 51.97 -34.28 18.79
CA TRP A 964 52.82 -33.34 18.06
C TRP A 964 53.73 -34.05 17.06
N CYS A 965 54.27 -35.22 17.43
CA CYS A 965 55.02 -36.06 16.52
C CYS A 965 54.16 -36.43 15.30
N LEU A 966 52.95 -36.95 15.53
CA LEU A 966 52.00 -37.35 14.47
C LEU A 966 51.51 -36.15 13.65
N PHE A 967 51.31 -34.98 14.25
CA PHE A 967 50.95 -33.77 13.51
C PHE A 967 52.08 -33.30 12.58
N LYS A 968 53.33 -33.29 13.06
CA LYS A 968 54.50 -32.93 12.25
C LYS A 968 54.72 -33.95 11.12
N VAL A 969 54.48 -35.23 11.37
CA VAL A 969 54.45 -36.28 10.33
C VAL A 969 53.39 -35.97 9.26
N HIS A 970 52.17 -35.59 9.66
CA HIS A 970 51.13 -35.18 8.71
C HIS A 970 51.62 -34.03 7.83
N GLN A 971 52.20 -32.99 8.44
CA GLN A 971 52.70 -31.81 7.75
C GLN A 971 53.83 -32.13 6.77
N ALA A 972 54.76 -33.02 7.14
CA ALA A 972 55.82 -33.48 6.26
C ALA A 972 55.25 -34.19 5.00
N ILE A 973 54.29 -35.11 5.20
CA ILE A 973 53.66 -35.86 4.11
C ILE A 973 52.87 -34.93 3.17
N GLU A 974 52.06 -34.03 3.73
CA GLU A 974 51.25 -33.10 2.95
C GLU A 974 52.14 -32.23 2.04
N LYS A 975 53.18 -31.62 2.61
CA LYS A 975 54.09 -30.74 1.86
C LYS A 975 54.90 -31.50 0.80
N ALA A 976 55.30 -32.74 1.08
CA ALA A 976 55.97 -33.59 0.09
C ALA A 976 55.04 -33.92 -1.09
N LEU A 977 53.79 -34.30 -0.82
CA LEU A 977 52.81 -34.58 -1.88
C LEU A 977 52.52 -33.33 -2.74
N ILE A 978 52.45 -32.16 -2.12
CA ILE A 978 52.30 -30.88 -2.84
C ILE A 978 53.53 -30.59 -3.72
N ALA A 979 54.75 -30.92 -3.27
CA ALA A 979 55.95 -30.79 -4.09
C ALA A 979 55.86 -31.63 -5.39
N ALA A 980 55.32 -32.85 -5.31
CA ALA A 980 55.07 -33.68 -6.49
C ALA A 980 54.04 -33.05 -7.45
N GLU A 981 52.99 -32.41 -6.94
CA GLU A 981 52.02 -31.66 -7.76
C GLU A 981 52.67 -30.45 -8.46
N TYR A 982 53.53 -29.69 -7.77
CA TYR A 982 54.25 -28.57 -8.40
C TYR A 982 55.18 -29.02 -9.54
N LYS A 983 55.82 -30.20 -9.41
CA LYS A 983 56.68 -30.72 -10.47
C LYS A 983 55.94 -31.01 -11.78
N ILE A 984 54.69 -31.47 -11.75
CA ILE A 984 53.91 -31.70 -12.98
C ILE A 984 53.05 -30.49 -13.32
N ASN A 985 52.22 -30.04 -12.39
CA ASN A 985 51.11 -29.13 -12.66
C ASN A 985 51.47 -27.66 -12.45
N GLY A 986 52.59 -27.36 -11.78
CA GLY A 986 52.99 -25.99 -11.42
C GLY A 986 52.10 -25.30 -10.40
N LYS A 987 51.08 -26.00 -9.89
CA LYS A 987 50.07 -25.51 -8.94
C LYS A 987 49.76 -26.57 -7.89
N ARG A 988 49.43 -26.10 -6.67
CA ARG A 988 48.87 -26.91 -5.59
C ARG A 988 47.37 -27.11 -5.80
N SER A 989 46.85 -28.28 -5.45
CA SER A 989 45.40 -28.51 -5.38
C SER A 989 44.78 -27.92 -4.11
N ALA A 990 43.56 -27.34 -4.21
CA ALA A 990 42.84 -26.76 -3.07
C ALA A 990 42.67 -27.77 -1.92
N ASN A 991 42.62 -27.27 -0.67
CA ASN A 991 42.62 -27.98 0.63
C ASN A 991 41.95 -29.38 0.61
N CYS A 992 42.72 -30.38 0.17
CA CYS A 992 42.30 -31.78 0.10
C CYS A 992 43.00 -32.59 1.18
N ALA A 993 42.35 -33.66 1.64
CA ALA A 993 43.00 -34.65 2.52
C ALA A 993 44.21 -35.30 1.83
N ILE A 994 45.25 -35.62 2.61
CA ILE A 994 46.51 -36.20 2.10
C ILE A 994 46.30 -37.49 1.29
N SER A 995 45.26 -38.28 1.59
CA SER A 995 44.91 -39.50 0.85
C SER A 995 44.46 -39.23 -0.59
N LEU A 996 43.70 -38.15 -0.82
CA LEU A 996 43.26 -37.73 -2.15
C LEU A 996 44.40 -37.16 -2.97
N ILE A 997 45.33 -36.45 -2.33
CA ILE A 997 46.54 -35.95 -3.00
C ILE A 997 47.42 -37.14 -3.39
N ALA A 998 47.64 -38.10 -2.47
CA ALA A 998 48.42 -39.31 -2.74
C ALA A 998 47.84 -40.19 -3.86
N ALA A 999 46.51 -40.36 -3.92
CA ALA A 999 45.86 -41.10 -5.01
C ALA A 999 46.08 -40.47 -6.39
N ARG A 1000 46.13 -39.14 -6.46
CA ARG A 1000 46.46 -38.42 -7.70
C ARG A 1000 47.93 -38.55 -8.05
N VAL A 1001 48.81 -38.31 -7.08
CA VAL A 1001 50.27 -38.37 -7.26
C VAL A 1001 50.73 -39.78 -7.65
N ALA A 1002 50.06 -40.84 -7.17
CA ALA A 1002 50.36 -42.23 -7.54
C ALA A 1002 50.22 -42.52 -9.04
N ASN A 1003 49.44 -41.72 -9.79
CA ASN A 1003 49.28 -41.85 -11.24
C ASN A 1003 50.36 -41.13 -12.04
N PHE A 1004 51.19 -40.30 -11.39
CA PHE A 1004 52.19 -39.47 -12.07
C PHE A 1004 53.38 -40.28 -12.57
N ASP A 1005 53.75 -41.34 -11.87
CA ASP A 1005 54.90 -42.18 -12.20
C ASP A 1005 54.72 -43.60 -11.64
N PRO A 1006 55.08 -44.66 -12.38
CA PRO A 1006 55.06 -46.03 -11.87
C PRO A 1006 55.75 -46.22 -10.50
N GLN A 1007 56.80 -45.45 -10.20
CA GLN A 1007 57.52 -45.52 -8.92
C GLN A 1007 56.67 -45.05 -7.73
N LEU A 1008 55.64 -44.22 -7.97
CA LEU A 1008 54.79 -43.60 -6.94
C LEU A 1008 53.51 -44.39 -6.65
N ARG A 1009 53.24 -45.49 -7.36
CA ARG A 1009 51.99 -46.27 -7.19
C ARG A 1009 51.74 -46.78 -5.78
N LYS A 1010 52.80 -46.97 -4.98
CA LYS A 1010 52.69 -47.42 -3.58
C LYS A 1010 52.28 -46.31 -2.60
N LEU A 1011 52.34 -45.04 -2.99
CA LEU A 1011 52.07 -43.89 -2.10
C LEU A 1011 50.68 -43.96 -1.46
N THR A 1012 49.65 -44.33 -2.22
CA THR A 1012 48.27 -44.39 -1.70
C THR A 1012 48.14 -45.41 -0.57
N GLN A 1013 48.82 -46.55 -0.67
CA GLN A 1013 48.81 -47.59 0.35
C GLN A 1013 49.57 -47.15 1.61
N ILE A 1014 50.73 -46.50 1.44
CA ILE A 1014 51.56 -46.04 2.57
C ILE A 1014 50.83 -44.91 3.31
N VAL A 1015 50.27 -43.91 2.61
CA VAL A 1015 49.53 -42.80 3.23
C VAL A 1015 48.32 -43.28 4.02
N ASN A 1016 47.56 -44.24 3.50
CA ASN A 1016 46.44 -44.84 4.25
C ASN A 1016 46.94 -45.58 5.51
N SER A 1017 48.09 -46.26 5.43
CA SER A 1017 48.69 -46.96 6.57
C SER A 1017 49.16 -45.97 7.66
N VAL A 1018 49.71 -44.83 7.26
CA VAL A 1018 50.12 -43.76 8.17
C VAL A 1018 48.93 -43.13 8.89
N GLN A 1019 47.80 -42.94 8.21
CA GLN A 1019 46.58 -42.41 8.85
C GLN A 1019 46.02 -43.37 9.92
N LEU A 1020 46.16 -44.69 9.75
CA LEU A 1020 45.77 -45.68 10.76
C LEU A 1020 46.61 -45.62 12.04
N LEU A 1021 47.80 -45.01 11.98
CA LEU A 1021 48.67 -44.80 13.14
C LEU A 1021 48.26 -43.57 13.98
N GLY A 1022 47.27 -42.80 13.52
CA GLY A 1022 46.76 -41.60 14.20
C GLY A 1022 47.21 -40.27 13.59
N VAL A 1023 47.91 -40.31 12.45
CA VAL A 1023 48.35 -39.11 11.73
C VAL A 1023 47.14 -38.42 11.07
N ASP A 1024 46.79 -37.25 11.57
CA ASP A 1024 45.67 -36.45 11.11
C ASP A 1024 45.90 -34.96 11.40
N ALA A 1025 45.39 -34.07 10.54
CA ALA A 1025 45.56 -32.63 10.71
C ALA A 1025 44.79 -32.05 11.90
N LYS A 1026 43.64 -32.61 12.30
CA LYS A 1026 42.74 -32.03 13.30
C LYS A 1026 42.70 -32.85 14.59
N LYS A 1027 42.63 -34.18 14.49
CA LYS A 1027 42.58 -35.07 15.66
C LYS A 1027 43.83 -34.94 16.54
N THR A 1028 44.99 -34.64 15.98
CA THR A 1028 46.22 -34.43 16.75
C THR A 1028 46.25 -33.11 17.53
N GLN A 1029 45.33 -32.17 17.25
CA GLN A 1029 45.40 -30.80 17.79
C GLN A 1029 44.21 -30.42 18.68
N TYR A 1030 43.00 -30.87 18.37
CA TYR A 1030 41.79 -30.33 19.00
C TYR A 1030 41.05 -31.33 19.92
N PRO A 1031 40.79 -30.99 21.20
CA PRO A 1031 40.03 -31.86 22.12
C PRO A 1031 38.62 -32.23 21.64
N ASN A 1032 37.92 -31.35 20.91
CA ASN A 1032 36.58 -31.63 20.39
C ASN A 1032 36.54 -32.72 19.30
N CYS A 1033 37.71 -33.13 18.78
CA CYS A 1033 37.82 -34.25 17.86
C CYS A 1033 37.88 -35.61 18.59
N HIS A 1034 37.87 -35.60 19.91
CA HIS A 1034 37.90 -36.78 20.78
C HIS A 1034 36.69 -36.78 21.73
N PRO A 1035 36.28 -37.95 22.27
CA PRO A 1035 35.22 -38.01 23.27
C PRO A 1035 35.64 -37.28 24.56
N ALA A 1036 34.78 -36.44 25.12
CA ALA A 1036 35.04 -35.84 26.43
C ALA A 1036 35.21 -36.94 27.50
N PRO A 1037 36.18 -36.83 28.44
CA PRO A 1037 37.03 -35.67 28.75
C PRO A 1037 38.41 -35.67 28.08
N TYR A 1038 38.67 -36.55 27.11
CA TYR A 1038 40.01 -36.78 26.59
C TYR A 1038 40.56 -35.61 25.76
N ILE A 1039 41.87 -35.38 25.89
CA ILE A 1039 42.64 -34.43 25.07
C ILE A 1039 43.55 -35.18 24.08
N PRO A 1040 44.00 -34.55 22.98
CA PRO A 1040 44.84 -35.22 21.97
C PRO A 1040 46.07 -35.93 22.57
N ASN A 1041 46.74 -35.32 23.55
CA ASN A 1041 47.92 -35.89 24.21
C ASN A 1041 47.67 -37.28 24.85
N GLU A 1042 46.43 -37.57 25.25
CA GLU A 1042 46.07 -38.84 25.93
C GLU A 1042 45.57 -39.93 24.97
N GLN A 1043 45.38 -39.61 23.68
CA GLN A 1043 44.65 -40.49 22.74
C GLN A 1043 45.56 -41.27 21.78
N PHE A 1044 46.82 -40.88 21.66
CA PHE A 1044 47.77 -41.53 20.75
C PHE A 1044 48.78 -42.37 21.52
N LYS A 1045 49.13 -43.53 20.97
CA LYS A 1045 50.10 -44.45 21.58
C LYS A 1045 51.50 -44.08 21.13
N GLU A 1046 52.43 -43.93 22.07
CA GLU A 1046 53.86 -43.70 21.78
C GLU A 1046 54.44 -44.77 20.82
N THR A 1047 53.92 -46.01 20.87
CA THR A 1047 54.31 -47.09 19.94
C THR A 1047 54.06 -46.78 18.46
N ASN A 1048 53.22 -45.78 18.15
CA ASN A 1048 52.87 -45.39 16.78
C ASN A 1048 53.80 -44.31 16.20
N GLU A 1049 54.60 -43.63 17.03
CA GLU A 1049 55.49 -42.54 16.61
C GLU A 1049 56.53 -43.03 15.61
N TRP A 1050 57.30 -44.05 16.00
CA TRP A 1050 58.39 -44.59 15.18
C TRP A 1050 57.89 -45.18 13.84
N PRO A 1051 56.81 -45.99 13.79
CA PRO A 1051 56.24 -46.44 12.53
C PRO A 1051 55.75 -45.30 11.64
N ALA A 1052 55.15 -44.25 12.20
CA ALA A 1052 54.63 -43.11 11.43
C ALA A 1052 55.75 -42.28 10.80
N VAL A 1053 56.81 -42.00 11.56
CA VAL A 1053 58.01 -41.30 11.07
C VAL A 1053 58.73 -42.11 9.99
N ASN A 1054 58.87 -43.43 10.19
CA ASN A 1054 59.53 -44.29 9.21
C ASN A 1054 58.77 -44.36 7.88
N MET A 1055 57.44 -44.49 7.91
CA MET A 1055 56.61 -44.46 6.70
C MET A 1055 56.59 -43.08 6.02
N ALA A 1056 56.65 -41.99 6.80
CA ALA A 1056 56.79 -40.64 6.25
C ALA A 1056 58.13 -40.44 5.55
N SER A 1057 59.21 -40.97 6.12
CA SER A 1057 60.55 -41.00 5.51
C SER A 1057 60.54 -41.77 4.18
N GLU A 1058 59.85 -42.92 4.12
CA GLU A 1058 59.65 -43.68 2.87
C GLU A 1058 58.92 -42.85 1.81
N ILE A 1059 57.82 -42.17 2.18
CA ILE A 1059 57.07 -41.29 1.27
C ILE A 1059 57.95 -40.14 0.76
N LEU A 1060 58.69 -39.46 1.64
CA LEU A 1060 59.56 -38.36 1.26
C LEU A 1060 60.68 -38.84 0.32
N GLY A 1061 61.29 -39.99 0.59
CA GLY A 1061 62.33 -40.56 -0.28
C GLY A 1061 61.81 -40.93 -1.68
N MET A 1062 60.59 -41.48 -1.77
CA MET A 1062 59.94 -41.75 -3.07
C MET A 1062 59.65 -40.46 -3.85
N ILE A 1063 59.19 -39.42 -3.14
CA ILE A 1063 58.88 -38.12 -3.75
C ILE A 1063 60.15 -37.37 -4.12
N GLU A 1064 61.21 -37.46 -3.33
CA GLU A 1064 62.50 -36.83 -3.61
C GLU A 1064 63.18 -37.45 -4.83
N ALA A 1065 63.21 -38.79 -4.91
CA ALA A 1065 63.69 -39.51 -6.10
C ALA A 1065 62.84 -39.20 -7.34
N TYR A 1066 61.58 -38.85 -7.15
CA TYR A 1066 60.75 -38.35 -8.22
C TYR A 1066 61.05 -36.89 -8.53
N VAL A 1067 61.17 -35.97 -7.57
CA VAL A 1067 61.29 -34.53 -7.81
C VAL A 1067 62.65 -34.16 -8.43
N ASN A 1068 63.71 -34.84 -8.01
CA ASN A 1068 65.07 -34.72 -8.54
C ASN A 1068 65.25 -35.52 -9.83
#